data_AF-A0A1S3JF70-F1
#
_entry.id   AF-A0A1S3JF70-F1
#
_cell.length_a   1.000
_cell.length_b   1.000
_cell.length_c   1.000
_cell.angle_alpha   90.00
_cell.angle_beta   90.00
_cell.angle_gamma   90.00
#
_symmetry.space_group_name_H-M   'P 1'
#
loop_
_entity.id
_entity.type
_entity.pdbx_description
1 polymer ?
#
loop_
_entity_poly.entity_id
_entity_poly.type
_entity_poly.pdbx_seq_one_letter_code
_entity_poly.pdbx_strand_id
1 'polypeptide(L)'
;MEVNGNNGPPSGSSAGSDFVILSRVTSPSNRGDSPVNLEHLTFSLQSLASELTQEETLARMKDLMQENQELKSTVMQNTEAMRSQRSIIEEWKKKIEASQQETRNRYNDARRVVTNLRQQRDEAQKKILALEAQIREGVAGTTGTDMLQLQHKIEELEQTNQKLIKNADDSNNLIEALNAEIQNLKKTHPSSAGGESYPSDGSPSQKAELHVIKVKQEAAETQAKEYQSQVQQLQEQLQTFKQEIEDLTEEKQRMAQKRAEIGEAMTKMETQNKDLKAKLDESSTELSKIREMQQRLLLEKKDLLTMNTQLQAELSELKQNIMAQSTGTDDFAIVDKKECHLDQNMAASDREAVEVESTQQQGQGHAQVVSRPGQGQAEEGSRLLSGDSAVESGEMNKLLEELEEERQKVTSLSAQLQETQAKIESLSQDLQDKEKELSDSATNTDRRVRQLTEEHNKQVKELMTRIESMSMELQQRKDRNPEEGIQPLRAQLMSVLNELQETQQRCNSFEQRFLTTNEKLEAAMTNLEKERGRYREADIKLKKLRADVDDQRTKDDTVIDQMRITITNLELALNMERQEGHTAKQQLAEMRHNFDQLCKDYHDLLGTFDDYKAGQEAKNSALSPEMQKENMSLKIDVDNLTAQLIAAEESLDNKRNEIDGLRQQIGQLQTAVEAIPVWKAQAEVYKKDFEAERASREQQNEEKEKLREELNQQQIQNQQLLDELETFNRRQLESFSERYRHQPYIPGVNRPPSNYTPPQLPPNQYPGQQYPRQQYPGQQYPGQHVQAPPHMPYGSPYFRQNYLNPDVQGEQSANEGGPRSGDSDQWAGSGRRSTSTEEQEFVCPKCQDNFPDLDSLQIHVTECLDQD
;
A
#
# COMPACT_ATOMS: atom_id res chain seq x y z
N MET A 1 63.63 47.20 2.61
CA MET A 1 64.08 46.17 3.56
C MET A 1 63.84 44.82 2.90
N GLU A 2 64.70 44.30 2.02
CA GLU A 2 66.17 44.11 2.09
C GLU A 2 66.57 42.99 3.08
N VAL A 3 67.51 42.07 2.78
CA VAL A 3 68.35 41.93 1.56
C VAL A 3 68.85 40.48 1.34
N ASN A 4 69.06 40.12 0.06
CA ASN A 4 69.90 39.10 -0.61
C ASN A 4 70.45 37.82 0.09
N GLY A 5 70.61 36.75 -0.71
CA GLY A 5 71.57 35.65 -0.48
C GLY A 5 71.00 34.23 -0.67
N ASN A 6 70.66 33.74 -1.87
CA ASN A 6 71.47 33.50 -3.09
C ASN A 6 72.59 32.44 -2.95
N ASN A 7 72.39 31.26 -3.55
CA ASN A 7 73.41 30.46 -4.25
C ASN A 7 72.74 29.42 -5.19
N GLY A 8 73.46 29.00 -6.24
CA GLY A 8 72.88 28.42 -7.46
C GLY A 8 73.01 26.90 -7.70
N PRO A 9 72.68 26.43 -8.92
CA PRO A 9 72.50 25.01 -9.29
C PRO A 9 73.80 24.32 -9.77
N PRO A 10 73.71 23.06 -10.26
CA PRO A 10 73.83 22.91 -11.72
C PRO A 10 72.90 21.87 -12.40
N SER A 11 72.95 21.88 -13.72
CA SER A 11 72.16 21.20 -14.76
C SER A 11 72.45 19.72 -15.05
N GLY A 12 71.51 19.04 -15.71
CA GLY A 12 71.69 17.81 -16.53
C GLY A 12 70.34 17.09 -16.69
N SER A 13 69.64 17.00 -17.82
CA SER A 13 69.94 16.88 -19.27
C SER A 13 70.21 15.46 -19.79
N SER A 14 69.15 14.87 -20.38
CA SER A 14 69.15 14.08 -21.62
C SER A 14 69.78 12.66 -21.68
N ALA A 15 68.94 11.65 -21.42
CA ALA A 15 68.78 10.43 -22.23
C ALA A 15 67.34 9.90 -21.95
N GLY A 16 66.56 9.29 -22.84
CA GLY A 16 66.83 8.74 -24.18
C GLY A 16 67.12 7.23 -24.10
N SER A 17 66.30 6.32 -24.65
CA SER A 17 65.00 6.45 -25.37
C SER A 17 64.25 5.10 -25.39
N ASP A 18 63.03 5.09 -25.97
CA ASP A 18 62.33 3.91 -26.56
C ASP A 18 61.72 2.84 -25.60
N PHE A 19 60.68 2.06 -25.97
CA PHE A 19 59.88 2.00 -27.22
C PHE A 19 58.39 1.61 -26.98
N VAL A 20 57.47 2.34 -27.65
CA VAL A 20 56.20 1.89 -28.29
C VAL A 20 55.18 0.98 -27.58
N ILE A 21 53.90 1.39 -27.68
CA ILE A 21 52.77 0.49 -27.92
C ILE A 21 52.21 0.76 -29.33
N LEU A 22 52.09 -0.30 -30.14
CA LEU A 22 51.33 -0.37 -31.40
C LEU A 22 49.85 -0.70 -31.06
N SER A 23 48.80 -0.17 -31.70
CA SER A 23 48.69 0.79 -32.81
C SER A 23 47.33 1.51 -32.76
N ARG A 24 47.20 2.66 -33.44
CA ARG A 24 45.97 2.99 -34.19
C ARG A 24 46.29 3.79 -35.45
N VAL A 25 45.46 3.61 -36.48
CA VAL A 25 45.73 4.06 -37.85
C VAL A 25 45.07 5.42 -38.12
N THR A 26 45.84 6.36 -38.66
CA THR A 26 45.36 7.55 -39.40
C THR A 26 46.22 7.77 -40.64
N SER A 27 45.61 8.30 -41.70
CA SER A 27 46.23 8.42 -43.02
C SER A 27 47.20 9.61 -43.14
N PRO A 28 48.35 9.49 -43.81
CA PRO A 28 49.25 10.60 -44.03
C PRO A 28 48.76 11.52 -45.15
N SER A 29 48.79 12.84 -44.91
CA SER A 29 48.70 13.86 -45.96
C SER A 29 49.91 14.79 -45.94
N ASN A 30 50.91 14.40 -46.75
CA ASN A 30 51.71 15.26 -47.61
C ASN A 30 52.46 16.47 -47.01
N ARG A 31 53.79 16.48 -47.18
CA ARG A 31 54.56 17.52 -47.92
C ARG A 31 56.07 17.28 -47.83
N GLY A 32 56.80 17.53 -48.93
CA GLY A 32 58.23 17.87 -48.88
C GLY A 32 59.11 17.09 -49.85
N ASP A 33 59.26 17.60 -51.07
CA ASP A 33 59.97 16.93 -52.16
C ASP A 33 61.47 16.72 -51.92
N SER A 34 61.93 15.51 -52.29
CA SER A 34 63.20 15.30 -52.98
C SER A 34 63.03 14.09 -53.92
N PRO A 35 63.70 14.07 -55.09
CA PRO A 35 63.34 13.16 -56.17
C PRO A 35 63.69 11.71 -55.85
N VAL A 36 62.70 10.93 -55.44
CA VAL A 36 62.84 9.47 -55.27
C VAL A 36 63.10 8.85 -56.64
N ASN A 37 64.19 8.10 -56.77
CA ASN A 37 64.60 7.51 -58.03
C ASN A 37 63.60 6.43 -58.49
N LEU A 38 62.75 6.80 -59.45
CA LEU A 38 61.60 6.00 -59.87
C LEU A 38 61.99 4.66 -60.51
N GLU A 39 63.18 4.57 -61.11
CA GLU A 39 63.67 3.37 -61.79
C GLU A 39 63.85 2.18 -60.82
N HIS A 40 64.25 2.46 -59.58
CA HIS A 40 64.51 1.41 -58.58
C HIS A 40 63.22 0.79 -58.03
N LEU A 41 62.14 1.57 -57.93
CA LEU A 41 60.84 1.05 -57.50
C LEU A 41 60.19 0.20 -58.58
N THR A 42 60.32 0.62 -59.86
CA THR A 42 59.88 -0.21 -61.00
C THR A 42 60.64 -1.53 -61.06
N PHE A 43 61.96 -1.54 -60.84
CA PHE A 43 62.76 -2.77 -60.89
C PHE A 43 62.37 -3.77 -59.78
N SER A 44 62.13 -3.28 -58.55
CA SER A 44 61.69 -4.12 -57.42
C SER A 44 60.32 -4.77 -57.68
N LEU A 45 59.35 -4.01 -58.19
CA LEU A 45 58.03 -4.54 -58.58
C LEU A 45 58.11 -5.50 -59.77
N GLN A 46 58.98 -5.24 -60.75
CA GLN A 46 59.21 -6.15 -61.88
C GLN A 46 59.78 -7.50 -61.42
N SER A 47 60.70 -7.48 -60.44
CA SER A 47 61.32 -8.69 -59.89
C SER A 47 60.31 -9.54 -59.11
N LEU A 48 59.48 -8.94 -58.26
CA LEU A 48 58.43 -9.67 -57.52
C LEU A 48 57.29 -10.17 -58.41
N ALA A 49 57.00 -9.48 -59.52
CA ALA A 49 56.06 -9.94 -60.55
C ALA A 49 56.60 -11.13 -61.40
N SER A 50 57.85 -11.56 -61.20
CA SER A 50 58.47 -12.65 -61.97
C SER A 50 58.25 -14.05 -61.38
N GLU A 51 57.83 -14.16 -60.11
CA GLU A 51 57.77 -15.44 -59.38
C GLU A 51 56.38 -15.88 -58.90
N LEU A 52 55.33 -15.06 -59.09
CA LEU A 52 53.94 -15.51 -58.92
C LEU A 52 53.25 -15.76 -60.27
N THR A 53 52.60 -16.91 -60.40
CA THR A 53 51.80 -17.23 -61.58
C THR A 53 50.49 -16.42 -61.62
N GLN A 54 49.88 -16.37 -62.81
CA GLN A 54 48.57 -15.77 -63.01
C GLN A 54 47.46 -16.46 -62.17
N GLU A 55 47.65 -17.74 -61.83
CA GLU A 55 46.71 -18.50 -61.00
C GLU A 55 46.83 -18.15 -59.52
N GLU A 56 48.06 -17.99 -59.00
CA GLU A 56 48.31 -17.58 -57.60
C GLU A 56 47.88 -16.14 -57.33
N THR A 57 48.04 -15.22 -58.29
CA THR A 57 47.52 -13.84 -58.15
C THR A 57 45.99 -13.79 -58.14
N LEU A 58 45.32 -14.63 -58.94
CA LEU A 58 43.86 -14.77 -58.91
C LEU A 58 43.35 -15.44 -57.62
N ALA A 59 44.08 -16.42 -57.08
CA ALA A 59 43.79 -16.99 -55.76
C ALA A 59 43.88 -15.92 -54.67
N ARG A 60 45.02 -15.20 -54.59
CA ARG A 60 45.24 -14.12 -53.62
C ARG A 60 44.17 -13.02 -53.70
N MET A 61 43.74 -12.66 -54.91
CA MET A 61 42.65 -11.71 -55.16
C MET A 61 41.30 -12.21 -54.61
N LYS A 62 41.00 -13.50 -54.81
CA LYS A 62 39.77 -14.14 -54.30
C LYS A 62 39.78 -14.23 -52.77
N ASP A 63 40.91 -14.58 -52.17
CA ASP A 63 41.07 -14.68 -50.72
C ASP A 63 40.86 -13.30 -50.07
N LEU A 64 41.47 -12.24 -50.62
CA LEU A 64 41.27 -10.86 -50.17
C LEU A 64 39.83 -10.36 -50.34
N MET A 65 39.10 -10.84 -51.36
CA MET A 65 37.67 -10.55 -51.51
C MET A 65 36.82 -11.28 -50.46
N GLN A 66 37.15 -12.52 -50.13
CA GLN A 66 36.48 -13.28 -49.07
C GLN A 66 36.75 -12.66 -47.69
N GLU A 67 38.01 -12.32 -47.39
CA GLU A 67 38.40 -11.61 -46.16
C GLU A 67 37.65 -10.27 -46.03
N ASN A 68 37.54 -9.48 -47.10
CA ASN A 68 36.71 -8.27 -47.11
C ASN A 68 35.23 -8.55 -46.82
N GLN A 69 34.68 -9.66 -47.32
CA GLN A 69 33.28 -10.03 -47.10
C GLN A 69 33.04 -10.49 -45.66
N GLU A 70 33.99 -11.19 -45.05
CA GLU A 70 33.97 -11.63 -43.65
C GLU A 70 34.18 -10.44 -42.69
N LEU A 71 35.12 -9.53 -42.99
CA LEU A 71 35.29 -8.25 -42.28
C LEU A 71 34.03 -7.38 -42.36
N LYS A 72 33.39 -7.29 -43.54
CA LYS A 72 32.13 -6.54 -43.69
C LYS A 72 30.98 -7.17 -42.89
N SER A 73 30.90 -8.50 -42.84
CA SER A 73 29.91 -9.24 -42.05
C SER A 73 30.09 -9.00 -40.55
N THR A 74 31.33 -9.13 -40.04
CA THR A 74 31.65 -8.90 -38.62
C THR A 74 31.47 -7.44 -38.20
N VAL A 75 31.80 -6.47 -39.05
CA VAL A 75 31.51 -5.04 -38.81
C VAL A 75 30.01 -4.76 -38.77
N MET A 76 29.20 -5.39 -39.64
CA MET A 76 27.75 -5.28 -39.57
C MET A 76 27.19 -5.88 -38.27
N GLN A 77 27.61 -7.09 -37.89
CA GLN A 77 27.19 -7.74 -36.64
C GLN A 77 27.58 -6.92 -35.40
N ASN A 78 28.78 -6.35 -35.37
CA ASN A 78 29.23 -5.46 -34.29
C ASN A 78 28.39 -4.16 -34.25
N THR A 79 28.09 -3.57 -35.41
CA THR A 79 27.20 -2.39 -35.50
C THR A 79 25.79 -2.69 -34.97
N GLU A 80 25.26 -3.88 -35.24
CA GLU A 80 23.96 -4.35 -34.74
C GLU A 80 23.98 -4.60 -33.23
N ALA A 81 25.03 -5.24 -32.72
CA ALA A 81 25.25 -5.45 -31.29
C ALA A 81 25.35 -4.13 -30.52
N MET A 82 26.09 -3.15 -31.05
CA MET A 82 26.22 -1.80 -30.48
C MET A 82 24.87 -1.04 -30.48
N ARG A 83 24.03 -1.22 -31.50
CA ARG A 83 22.65 -0.67 -31.50
C ARG A 83 21.78 -1.33 -30.43
N SER A 84 21.85 -2.66 -30.29
CA SER A 84 21.13 -3.41 -29.26
C SER A 84 21.54 -2.97 -27.85
N GLN A 85 22.85 -2.91 -27.57
CA GLN A 85 23.40 -2.39 -26.31
C GLN A 85 22.95 -0.95 -26.03
N ARG A 86 22.97 -0.07 -27.04
CA ARG A 86 22.46 1.31 -26.89
C ARG A 86 20.97 1.33 -26.54
N SER A 87 20.15 0.49 -27.18
CA SER A 87 18.71 0.40 -26.88
C SER A 87 18.46 -0.02 -25.43
N ILE A 88 19.23 -1.01 -24.94
CA ILE A 88 19.18 -1.45 -23.54
C ILE A 88 19.58 -0.30 -22.60
N ILE A 89 20.67 0.42 -22.89
CA ILE A 89 21.12 1.57 -22.07
C ILE A 89 20.05 2.68 -22.02
N GLU A 90 19.40 2.98 -23.14
CA GLU A 90 18.33 4.00 -23.20
C GLU A 90 17.07 3.57 -22.42
N GLU A 91 16.78 2.26 -22.34
CA GLU A 91 15.70 1.69 -21.51
C GLU A 91 16.03 1.67 -20.02
N TRP A 92 17.26 1.27 -19.65
CA TRP A 92 17.75 1.34 -18.27
C TRP A 92 17.78 2.78 -17.75
N LYS A 93 18.20 3.74 -18.58
CA LYS A 93 18.13 5.17 -18.27
C LYS A 93 16.70 5.63 -17.96
N LYS A 94 15.71 5.30 -18.80
CA LYS A 94 14.29 5.58 -18.52
C LYS A 94 13.82 4.95 -17.21
N LYS A 95 14.26 3.73 -16.89
CA LYS A 95 13.92 3.01 -15.65
C LYS A 95 14.52 3.70 -14.42
N ILE A 96 15.75 4.20 -14.51
CA ILE A 96 16.42 5.00 -13.47
C ILE A 96 15.71 6.36 -13.31
N GLU A 97 15.38 7.04 -14.40
CA GLU A 97 14.62 8.30 -14.39
C GLU A 97 13.24 8.13 -13.73
N ALA A 98 12.53 7.02 -14.02
CA ALA A 98 11.26 6.67 -13.36
C ALA A 98 11.43 6.39 -11.85
N SER A 99 12.44 5.61 -11.46
CA SER A 99 12.77 5.33 -10.04
C SER A 99 13.11 6.62 -9.27
N GLN A 100 13.89 7.53 -9.89
CA GLN A 100 14.19 8.84 -9.32
C GLN A 100 12.94 9.73 -9.20
N GLN A 101 12.01 9.66 -10.15
CA GLN A 101 10.76 10.41 -10.05
C GLN A 101 9.81 9.82 -8.98
N GLU A 102 9.75 8.49 -8.85
CA GLU A 102 8.96 7.84 -7.80
C GLU A 102 9.51 8.17 -6.40
N THR A 103 10.83 8.10 -6.20
CA THR A 103 11.46 8.46 -4.93
C THR A 103 11.28 9.95 -4.57
N ARG A 104 11.32 10.86 -5.56
CA ARG A 104 10.91 12.28 -5.36
C ARG A 104 9.45 12.40 -4.94
N ASN A 105 8.54 11.67 -5.58
CA ASN A 105 7.11 11.68 -5.23
C ASN A 105 6.89 11.16 -3.80
N ARG A 106 7.45 10.00 -3.45
CA ARG A 106 7.41 9.44 -2.08
C ARG A 106 7.99 10.42 -1.04
N TYR A 107 9.08 11.14 -1.36
CA TYR A 107 9.64 12.18 -0.50
C TYR A 107 8.69 13.39 -0.34
N ASN A 108 8.06 13.84 -1.42
CA ASN A 108 7.09 14.94 -1.39
C ASN A 108 5.82 14.57 -0.60
N ASP A 109 5.32 13.34 -0.74
CA ASP A 109 4.20 12.82 0.05
C ASP A 109 4.57 12.70 1.54
N ALA A 110 5.74 12.13 1.87
CA ALA A 110 6.24 12.09 3.24
C ALA A 110 6.38 13.50 3.83
N ARG A 111 6.90 14.46 3.05
CA ARG A 111 6.98 15.88 3.44
C ARG A 111 5.60 16.49 3.68
N ARG A 112 4.60 16.19 2.83
CA ARG A 112 3.20 16.64 2.99
C ARG A 112 2.57 16.09 4.27
N VAL A 113 2.78 14.79 4.55
CA VAL A 113 2.32 14.13 5.79
C VAL A 113 3.00 14.77 7.01
N VAL A 114 4.33 14.95 7.00
CA VAL A 114 5.06 15.59 8.10
C VAL A 114 4.63 17.04 8.33
N THR A 115 4.35 17.82 7.29
CA THR A 115 3.81 19.18 7.46
C THR A 115 2.40 19.19 8.02
N ASN A 116 1.52 18.27 7.59
CA ASN A 116 0.17 18.15 8.12
C ASN A 116 0.19 17.73 9.60
N LEU A 117 1.00 16.72 9.97
CA LEU A 117 1.19 16.30 11.37
C LEU A 117 1.76 17.42 12.25
N ARG A 118 2.68 18.26 11.75
CA ARG A 118 3.16 19.46 12.47
C ARG A 118 2.03 20.46 12.68
N GLN A 119 1.22 20.74 11.67
CA GLN A 119 0.07 21.64 11.78
C GLN A 119 -0.96 21.12 12.80
N GLN A 120 -1.30 19.82 12.74
CA GLN A 120 -2.20 19.17 13.72
C GLN A 120 -1.64 19.23 15.14
N ARG A 121 -0.34 18.99 15.33
CA ARG A 121 0.35 19.14 16.63
C ARG A 121 0.23 20.56 17.16
N ASP A 122 0.55 21.56 16.34
CA ASP A 122 0.55 22.97 16.76
C ASP A 122 -0.87 23.45 17.09
N GLU A 123 -1.88 22.90 16.40
CA GLU A 123 -3.30 23.17 16.64
C GLU A 123 -3.86 22.44 17.86
N ALA A 124 -3.39 21.22 18.14
CA ALA A 124 -3.64 20.53 19.41
C ALA A 124 -2.97 21.27 20.59
N GLN A 125 -1.73 21.75 20.42
CA GLN A 125 -1.00 22.48 21.45
C GLN A 125 -1.65 23.84 21.77
N LYS A 126 -2.23 24.53 20.77
CA LYS A 126 -3.10 25.70 21.00
C LYS A 126 -4.35 25.35 21.80
N LYS A 127 -5.00 24.21 21.51
CA LYS A 127 -6.18 23.73 22.27
C LYS A 127 -5.83 23.39 23.72
N ILE A 128 -4.67 22.75 23.96
CA ILE A 128 -4.16 22.48 25.31
C ILE A 128 -3.93 23.80 26.07
N LEU A 129 -3.23 24.77 25.49
CA LEU A 129 -3.00 26.08 26.13
C LEU A 129 -4.31 26.84 26.43
N ALA A 130 -5.32 26.74 25.56
CA ALA A 130 -6.64 27.32 25.80
C ALA A 130 -7.39 26.62 26.96
N LEU A 131 -7.32 25.28 27.04
CA LEU A 131 -7.89 24.52 28.14
C LEU A 131 -7.15 24.77 29.47
N GLU A 132 -5.82 24.91 29.44
CA GLU A 132 -5.02 25.29 30.61
C GLU A 132 -5.31 26.72 31.10
N ALA A 133 -5.68 27.64 30.22
CA ALA A 133 -6.13 28.98 30.58
C ALA A 133 -7.51 28.91 31.25
N GLN A 134 -8.48 28.22 30.64
CA GLN A 134 -9.81 27.99 31.22
C GLN A 134 -9.75 27.26 32.57
N ILE A 135 -8.84 26.30 32.74
CA ILE A 135 -8.62 25.61 34.01
C ILE A 135 -7.96 26.55 35.04
N ARG A 136 -7.06 27.45 34.65
CA ARG A 136 -6.49 28.46 35.56
C ARG A 136 -7.55 29.45 36.04
N GLU A 137 -8.38 29.97 35.15
CA GLU A 137 -9.50 30.86 35.49
C GLU A 137 -10.53 30.13 36.38
N GLY A 138 -10.91 28.91 36.00
CA GLY A 138 -11.81 28.04 36.78
C GLY A 138 -11.21 27.38 38.03
N VAL A 139 -9.95 27.65 38.37
CA VAL A 139 -9.31 27.27 39.66
C VAL A 139 -9.09 28.49 40.56
N ALA A 140 -9.01 29.69 39.99
CA ALA A 140 -9.02 30.94 40.77
C ALA A 140 -10.41 31.27 41.36
N GLY A 141 -11.48 30.78 40.74
CA GLY A 141 -12.87 31.00 41.18
C GLY A 141 -13.37 30.04 42.27
N THR A 142 -13.10 30.40 43.53
CA THR A 142 -13.91 30.29 44.79
C THR A 142 -14.76 29.05 45.15
N THR A 143 -15.19 28.19 44.23
CA THR A 143 -16.16 27.07 44.41
C THR A 143 -15.87 26.12 45.59
N GLY A 144 -14.61 25.95 45.99
CA GLY A 144 -14.23 25.13 47.14
C GLY A 144 -14.46 25.79 48.51
N THR A 145 -14.29 27.11 48.62
CA THR A 145 -14.51 27.86 49.87
C THR A 145 -15.97 28.20 50.06
N ASP A 146 -16.65 28.57 48.98
CA ASP A 146 -18.01 29.12 49.04
C ASP A 146 -19.01 28.02 49.39
N MET A 147 -18.80 26.81 48.84
CA MET A 147 -19.54 25.59 49.20
C MET A 147 -19.46 25.26 50.70
N LEU A 148 -18.27 25.40 51.32
CA LEU A 148 -18.10 25.16 52.76
C LEU A 148 -18.77 26.25 53.61
N GLN A 149 -18.76 27.51 53.14
CA GLN A 149 -19.46 28.62 53.80
C GLN A 149 -20.99 28.46 53.70
N LEU A 150 -21.51 28.04 52.54
CA LEU A 150 -22.92 27.71 52.35
C LEU A 150 -23.36 26.52 53.22
N GLN A 151 -22.55 25.46 53.33
CA GLN A 151 -22.83 24.33 54.23
C GLN A 151 -22.93 24.78 55.69
N HIS A 152 -21.97 25.55 56.19
CA HIS A 152 -22.01 26.12 57.55
C HIS A 152 -23.20 27.08 57.73
N LYS A 153 -23.60 27.81 56.68
CA LYS A 153 -24.75 28.73 56.74
C LYS A 153 -26.08 27.98 56.82
N ILE A 154 -26.23 26.87 56.09
CA ILE A 154 -27.37 25.97 56.21
C ILE A 154 -27.42 25.37 57.61
N GLU A 155 -26.32 24.84 58.14
CA GLU A 155 -26.28 24.22 59.47
C GLU A 155 -26.64 25.23 60.59
N GLU A 156 -26.22 26.49 60.46
CA GLU A 156 -26.64 27.59 61.35
C GLU A 156 -28.15 27.89 61.24
N LEU A 157 -28.69 27.93 60.02
CA LEU A 157 -30.11 28.19 59.75
C LEU A 157 -31.03 27.01 60.16
N GLU A 158 -30.57 25.76 60.06
CA GLU A 158 -31.30 24.60 60.57
C GLU A 158 -31.41 24.64 62.09
N GLN A 159 -30.35 25.07 62.78
CA GLN A 159 -30.35 25.25 64.23
C GLN A 159 -31.25 26.40 64.70
N THR A 160 -31.44 27.48 63.92
CA THR A 160 -32.42 28.52 64.27
C THR A 160 -33.84 28.06 63.99
N ASN A 161 -34.06 27.35 62.88
CA ASN A 161 -35.35 26.77 62.51
C ASN A 161 -35.85 25.77 63.58
N GLN A 162 -35.00 24.84 64.03
CA GLN A 162 -35.36 23.92 65.13
C GLN A 162 -35.72 24.62 66.46
N LYS A 163 -35.14 25.80 66.74
CA LYS A 163 -35.48 26.60 67.93
C LYS A 163 -36.84 27.28 67.76
N LEU A 164 -37.14 27.80 66.57
CA LEU A 164 -38.43 28.44 66.27
C LEU A 164 -39.58 27.43 66.22
N ILE A 165 -39.35 26.21 65.70
CA ILE A 165 -40.32 25.11 65.76
C ILE A 165 -40.68 24.80 67.22
N LYS A 166 -39.69 24.62 68.10
CA LYS A 166 -39.93 24.38 69.53
C LYS A 166 -40.69 25.54 70.21
N ASN A 167 -40.34 26.79 69.89
CA ASN A 167 -41.06 27.96 70.41
C ASN A 167 -42.52 27.99 69.93
N ALA A 168 -42.80 27.55 68.70
CA ALA A 168 -44.16 27.42 68.18
C ALA A 168 -44.92 26.27 68.87
N ASP A 169 -44.29 25.11 69.08
CA ASP A 169 -44.86 23.98 69.81
C ASP A 169 -45.17 24.34 71.27
N ASP A 170 -44.26 25.00 71.98
CA ASP A 170 -44.48 25.49 73.36
C ASP A 170 -45.61 26.53 73.41
N SER A 171 -45.73 27.39 72.38
CA SER A 171 -46.85 28.33 72.25
C SER A 171 -48.18 27.60 72.00
N ASN A 172 -48.19 26.55 71.18
CA ASN A 172 -49.36 25.72 70.92
C ASN A 172 -49.79 24.93 72.18
N ASN A 173 -48.83 24.36 72.92
CA ASN A 173 -49.07 23.70 74.21
C ASN A 173 -49.70 24.67 75.23
N LEU A 174 -49.26 25.93 75.26
CA LEU A 174 -49.85 26.98 76.09
C LEU A 174 -51.27 27.36 75.63
N ILE A 175 -51.52 27.43 74.31
CA ILE A 175 -52.86 27.66 73.75
C ILE A 175 -53.81 26.51 74.11
N GLU A 176 -53.37 25.24 74.06
CA GLU A 176 -54.17 24.10 74.49
C GLU A 176 -54.47 24.15 76.00
N ALA A 177 -53.48 24.47 76.84
CA ALA A 177 -53.65 24.62 78.28
C ALA A 177 -54.66 25.74 78.64
N LEU A 178 -54.56 26.91 77.99
CA LEU A 178 -55.49 28.02 78.17
C LEU A 178 -56.90 27.67 77.65
N ASN A 179 -57.01 26.93 76.54
CA ASN A 179 -58.30 26.42 76.06
C ASN A 179 -58.92 25.40 77.03
N ALA A 180 -58.11 24.53 77.65
CA ALA A 180 -58.56 23.60 78.68
C ALA A 180 -59.01 24.33 79.96
N GLU A 181 -58.32 25.40 80.37
CA GLU A 181 -58.71 26.25 81.49
C GLU A 181 -60.03 26.99 81.19
N ILE A 182 -60.18 27.57 80.00
CA ILE A 182 -61.43 28.18 79.51
C ILE A 182 -62.57 27.14 79.40
N GLN A 183 -62.29 25.90 78.99
CA GLN A 183 -63.26 24.80 79.00
C GLN A 183 -63.70 24.45 80.41
N ASN A 184 -62.78 24.41 81.38
CA ASN A 184 -63.10 24.09 82.77
C ASN A 184 -63.91 25.22 83.44
N LEU A 185 -63.54 26.48 83.22
CA LEU A 185 -64.30 27.67 83.67
C LEU A 185 -65.71 27.77 83.06
N LYS A 186 -65.94 27.15 81.89
CA LYS A 186 -67.28 26.98 81.30
C LYS A 186 -68.06 25.78 81.87
N LYS A 187 -67.36 24.71 82.28
CA LYS A 187 -67.98 23.46 82.77
C LYS A 187 -68.38 23.50 84.24
N THR A 188 -67.76 24.34 85.07
CA THR A 188 -68.08 24.47 86.50
C THR A 188 -69.49 25.02 86.77
N HIS A 189 -70.15 25.67 85.80
CA HIS A 189 -71.52 26.15 85.92
C HIS A 189 -72.37 25.85 84.66
N PRO A 190 -73.01 24.66 84.58
CA PRO A 190 -74.05 24.42 83.59
C PRO A 190 -75.33 25.19 83.98
N SER A 191 -75.59 26.33 83.32
CA SER A 191 -76.91 26.98 83.40
C SER A 191 -77.96 26.06 82.76
N SER A 192 -78.93 25.60 83.57
CA SER A 192 -80.09 24.85 83.09
C SER A 192 -80.83 25.62 82.00
N ALA A 193 -81.28 24.91 80.98
CA ALA A 193 -82.00 25.52 79.86
C ALA A 193 -83.41 26.01 80.25
N GLY A 194 -83.82 27.14 79.67
CA GLY A 194 -85.21 27.60 79.61
C GLY A 194 -85.47 28.98 80.21
N GLY A 195 -86.04 29.91 79.43
CA GLY A 195 -86.66 31.13 79.94
C GLY A 195 -85.90 32.44 79.68
N GLU A 196 -86.32 33.11 78.61
CA GLU A 196 -86.30 34.55 78.30
C GLU A 196 -85.76 35.58 79.32
N SER A 197 -84.94 36.51 78.80
CA SER A 197 -84.74 37.90 79.24
C SER A 197 -84.53 38.20 80.75
N TYR A 198 -83.25 38.35 81.16
CA TYR A 198 -82.67 39.58 81.74
C TYR A 198 -81.14 39.35 81.90
N PRO A 199 -80.28 40.40 81.92
CA PRO A 199 -78.83 40.23 81.98
C PRO A 199 -78.39 39.92 83.41
N SER A 200 -78.35 38.63 83.78
CA SER A 200 -77.83 38.19 85.07
C SER A 200 -76.31 38.40 85.16
N ASP A 201 -75.87 39.21 86.12
CA ASP A 201 -74.45 39.46 86.35
C ASP A 201 -73.78 38.29 87.07
N GLY A 202 -73.12 37.43 86.29
CA GLY A 202 -71.97 36.67 86.80
C GLY A 202 -70.90 37.64 87.35
N SER A 203 -70.25 37.27 88.45
CA SER A 203 -69.38 38.16 89.24
C SER A 203 -68.40 38.98 88.36
N PRO A 204 -68.23 40.29 88.61
CA PRO A 204 -67.25 41.11 87.89
C PRO A 204 -65.83 40.51 87.90
N SER A 205 -65.44 39.82 88.98
CA SER A 205 -64.15 39.11 89.06
C SER A 205 -64.06 37.99 88.02
N GLN A 206 -65.08 37.15 87.91
CA GLN A 206 -65.09 36.01 86.98
C GLN A 206 -65.16 36.44 85.51
N LYS A 207 -65.90 37.53 85.21
CA LYS A 207 -65.89 38.13 83.88
C LYS A 207 -64.52 38.72 83.53
N ALA A 208 -63.83 39.33 84.49
CA ALA A 208 -62.47 39.84 84.30
C ALA A 208 -61.44 38.71 84.14
N GLU A 209 -61.48 37.68 84.98
CA GLU A 209 -60.62 36.48 84.92
C GLU A 209 -60.74 35.80 83.55
N LEU A 210 -61.97 35.51 83.09
CA LEU A 210 -62.19 34.91 81.77
C LEU A 210 -61.72 35.81 80.62
N HIS A 211 -61.84 37.13 80.75
CA HIS A 211 -61.33 38.08 79.75
C HIS A 211 -59.80 38.11 79.74
N VAL A 212 -59.13 38.09 80.90
CA VAL A 212 -57.67 38.06 81.01
C VAL A 212 -57.10 36.75 80.44
N ILE A 213 -57.73 35.61 80.69
CA ILE A 213 -57.30 34.32 80.14
C ILE A 213 -57.48 34.29 78.61
N LYS A 214 -58.59 34.86 78.09
CA LYS A 214 -58.76 35.06 76.64
C LYS A 214 -57.71 35.97 76.02
N VAL A 215 -57.40 37.11 76.63
CA VAL A 215 -56.36 38.03 76.11
C VAL A 215 -54.99 37.35 76.09
N LYS A 216 -54.69 36.49 77.07
CA LYS A 216 -53.50 35.63 77.04
C LYS A 216 -53.54 34.59 75.92
N GLN A 217 -54.69 33.96 75.67
CA GLN A 217 -54.87 33.03 74.53
C GLN A 217 -54.67 33.76 73.19
N GLU A 218 -55.34 34.89 72.99
CA GLU A 218 -55.27 35.69 71.76
C GLU A 218 -53.83 36.16 71.49
N ALA A 219 -53.11 36.60 72.53
CA ALA A 219 -51.68 36.93 72.44
C ALA A 219 -50.80 35.72 72.07
N ALA A 220 -51.00 34.57 72.72
CA ALA A 220 -50.28 33.34 72.41
C ALA A 220 -50.58 32.85 70.98
N GLU A 221 -51.82 32.96 70.52
CA GLU A 221 -52.22 32.62 69.15
C GLU A 221 -51.58 33.55 68.11
N THR A 222 -51.42 34.85 68.39
CA THR A 222 -50.64 35.73 67.49
C THR A 222 -49.16 35.34 67.46
N GLN A 223 -48.57 35.03 68.62
CA GLN A 223 -47.16 34.65 68.73
C GLN A 223 -46.86 33.30 68.05
N ALA A 224 -47.75 32.31 68.18
CA ALA A 224 -47.64 31.03 67.49
C ALA A 224 -47.72 31.18 65.97
N LYS A 225 -48.64 32.01 65.45
CA LYS A 225 -48.76 32.33 64.01
C LYS A 225 -47.53 33.07 63.48
N GLU A 226 -46.95 33.96 64.29
CA GLU A 226 -45.70 34.68 63.94
C GLU A 226 -44.50 33.72 63.86
N TYR A 227 -44.33 32.81 64.84
CA TYR A 227 -43.31 31.77 64.76
C TYR A 227 -43.53 30.80 63.58
N GLN A 228 -44.77 30.39 63.29
CA GLN A 228 -45.08 29.56 62.12
C GLN A 228 -44.69 30.23 60.80
N SER A 229 -44.96 31.54 60.65
CA SER A 229 -44.57 32.31 59.46
C SER A 229 -43.05 32.41 59.32
N GLN A 230 -42.32 32.62 60.42
CA GLN A 230 -40.85 32.67 60.44
C GLN A 230 -40.23 31.30 60.12
N VAL A 231 -40.80 30.20 60.65
CA VAL A 231 -40.41 28.82 60.31
C VAL A 231 -40.60 28.56 58.83
N GLN A 232 -41.74 28.94 58.24
CA GLN A 232 -42.03 28.70 56.83
C GLN A 232 -41.05 29.45 55.90
N GLN A 233 -40.76 30.73 56.19
CA GLN A 233 -39.77 31.50 55.43
C GLN A 233 -38.35 30.92 55.54
N LEU A 234 -37.95 30.44 56.71
CA LEU A 234 -36.66 29.78 56.91
C LEU A 234 -36.59 28.41 56.22
N GLN A 235 -37.70 27.67 56.13
CA GLN A 235 -37.77 26.42 55.38
C GLN A 235 -37.58 26.64 53.88
N GLU A 236 -38.21 27.67 53.30
CA GLU A 236 -38.02 28.04 51.89
C GLU A 236 -36.56 28.45 51.60
N GLN A 237 -35.95 29.29 52.46
CA GLN A 237 -34.54 29.71 52.31
C GLN A 237 -33.56 28.53 52.45
N LEU A 238 -33.82 27.61 53.39
CA LEU A 238 -33.04 26.38 53.54
C LEU A 238 -33.17 25.47 52.32
N GLN A 239 -34.35 25.41 51.69
CA GLN A 239 -34.56 24.62 50.47
C GLN A 239 -33.81 25.22 49.27
N THR A 240 -33.80 26.56 49.11
CA THR A 240 -33.05 27.21 48.03
C THR A 240 -31.53 27.01 48.19
N PHE A 241 -30.97 27.20 49.39
CA PHE A 241 -29.54 26.99 49.59
C PHE A 241 -29.11 25.52 49.46
N LYS A 242 -30.00 24.56 49.77
CA LYS A 242 -29.72 23.13 49.54
C LYS A 242 -29.66 22.80 48.04
N GLN A 243 -30.59 23.31 47.24
CA GLN A 243 -30.55 23.15 45.78
C GLN A 243 -29.27 23.78 45.19
N GLU A 244 -28.91 24.99 45.62
CA GLU A 244 -27.71 25.69 45.16
C GLU A 244 -26.42 24.90 45.47
N ILE A 245 -26.35 24.22 46.61
CA ILE A 245 -25.24 23.28 46.90
C ILE A 245 -25.30 22.04 46.02
N GLU A 246 -26.48 21.45 45.81
CA GLU A 246 -26.65 20.24 44.99
C GLU A 246 -26.16 20.50 43.55
N ASP A 247 -26.65 21.59 42.94
CA ASP A 247 -26.23 22.09 41.62
C ASP A 247 -24.70 22.33 41.56
N LEU A 248 -24.12 23.00 42.56
CA LEU A 248 -22.67 23.23 42.66
C LEU A 248 -21.87 21.93 42.87
N THR A 249 -22.44 20.90 43.51
CA THR A 249 -21.79 19.59 43.63
C THR A 249 -21.85 18.80 42.33
N GLU A 250 -22.94 18.87 41.56
CA GLU A 250 -23.00 18.29 40.22
C GLU A 250 -22.00 18.98 39.27
N GLU A 251 -21.92 20.31 39.27
CA GLU A 251 -20.94 21.03 38.45
C GLU A 251 -19.50 20.66 38.83
N LYS A 252 -19.20 20.61 40.13
CA LYS A 252 -17.90 20.16 40.67
C LYS A 252 -17.55 18.73 40.24
N GLN A 253 -18.52 17.82 40.26
CA GLN A 253 -18.33 16.42 39.82
C GLN A 253 -18.12 16.33 38.30
N ARG A 254 -18.87 17.10 37.51
CA ARG A 254 -18.73 17.21 36.05
C ARG A 254 -17.38 17.83 35.65
N MET A 255 -16.89 18.79 36.42
CA MET A 255 -15.57 19.38 36.25
C MET A 255 -14.44 18.43 36.69
N ALA A 256 -14.68 17.57 37.69
CA ALA A 256 -13.75 16.49 38.05
C ALA A 256 -13.66 15.41 36.95
N GLN A 257 -14.80 15.01 36.35
CA GLN A 257 -14.83 14.10 35.19
C GLN A 257 -14.03 14.66 34.01
N LYS A 258 -14.27 15.91 33.60
CA LYS A 258 -13.49 16.57 32.54
C LYS A 258 -11.99 16.63 32.85
N ARG A 259 -11.58 16.83 34.11
CA ARG A 259 -10.17 16.80 34.52
C ARG A 259 -9.56 15.40 34.39
N ALA A 260 -10.33 14.34 34.68
CA ALA A 260 -9.90 12.96 34.46
C ALA A 260 -9.74 12.63 32.97
N GLU A 261 -10.72 13.01 32.13
CA GLU A 261 -10.66 12.87 30.67
C GLU A 261 -9.45 13.59 30.06
N ILE A 262 -9.18 14.83 30.50
CA ILE A 262 -7.99 15.58 30.08
C ILE A 262 -6.69 14.91 30.57
N GLY A 263 -6.67 14.36 31.78
CA GLY A 263 -5.53 13.60 32.30
C GLY A 263 -5.23 12.33 31.49
N GLU A 264 -6.26 11.58 31.10
CA GLU A 264 -6.11 10.40 30.23
C GLU A 264 -5.67 10.80 28.81
N ALA A 265 -6.20 11.90 28.26
CA ALA A 265 -5.73 12.46 27.00
C ALA A 265 -4.25 12.89 27.07
N MET A 266 -3.81 13.49 28.19
CA MET A 266 -2.41 13.88 28.40
C MET A 266 -1.49 12.67 28.48
N THR A 267 -1.80 11.64 29.27
CA THR A 267 -0.94 10.43 29.34
C THR A 267 -0.89 9.67 28.02
N LYS A 268 -1.98 9.69 27.24
CA LYS A 268 -2.02 9.19 25.86
C LYS A 268 -1.12 9.99 24.91
N MET A 269 -1.08 11.32 25.02
CA MET A 269 -0.15 12.16 24.25
C MET A 269 1.30 12.01 24.71
N GLU A 270 1.57 11.81 26.01
CA GLU A 270 2.93 11.54 26.50
C GLU A 270 3.46 10.20 26.01
N THR A 271 2.65 9.14 26.03
CA THR A 271 3.03 7.82 25.51
C THR A 271 3.25 7.85 24.00
N GLN A 272 2.42 8.57 23.23
CA GLN A 272 2.65 8.82 21.81
C GLN A 272 3.94 9.63 21.55
N ASN A 273 4.25 10.64 22.36
CA ASN A 273 5.52 11.39 22.23
C ASN A 273 6.75 10.53 22.59
N LYS A 274 6.64 9.60 23.55
CA LYS A 274 7.71 8.64 23.88
C LYS A 274 7.96 7.67 22.72
N ASP A 275 6.91 7.13 22.12
CA ASP A 275 7.00 6.24 20.95
C ASP A 275 7.56 6.96 19.70
N LEU A 276 7.09 8.18 19.42
CA LEU A 276 7.64 9.02 18.36
C LEU A 276 9.11 9.40 18.59
N LYS A 277 9.52 9.61 19.85
CA LYS A 277 10.93 9.86 20.18
C LYS A 277 11.77 8.60 19.97
N ALA A 278 11.31 7.43 20.44
CA ALA A 278 12.03 6.17 20.24
C ALA A 278 12.29 5.89 18.74
N LYS A 279 11.31 6.13 17.88
CA LYS A 279 11.43 5.99 16.41
C LYS A 279 12.37 7.03 15.77
N LEU A 280 12.47 8.23 16.34
CA LEU A 280 13.43 9.25 15.92
C LEU A 280 14.86 8.87 16.34
N ASP A 281 15.03 8.38 17.57
CA ASP A 281 16.31 7.93 18.10
C ASP A 281 16.81 6.69 17.32
N GLU A 282 15.95 5.72 17.05
CA GLU A 282 16.20 4.56 16.16
C GLU A 282 16.67 5.01 14.77
N SER A 283 15.90 5.89 14.12
CA SER A 283 16.25 6.49 12.82
C SER A 283 17.61 7.21 12.84
N SER A 284 17.97 7.82 13.97
CA SER A 284 19.27 8.48 14.17
C SER A 284 20.41 7.46 14.26
N THR A 285 20.19 6.31 14.93
CA THR A 285 21.21 5.24 14.98
C THR A 285 21.46 4.61 13.61
N GLU A 286 20.43 4.38 12.79
CA GLU A 286 20.61 3.91 11.41
C GLU A 286 21.37 4.92 10.55
N LEU A 287 21.11 6.22 10.71
CA LEU A 287 21.89 7.28 10.06
C LEU A 287 23.35 7.32 10.53
N SER A 288 23.67 6.87 11.75
CA SER A 288 25.07 6.69 12.20
C SER A 288 25.73 5.50 11.50
N LYS A 289 25.10 4.31 11.54
CA LYS A 289 25.59 3.09 10.86
C LYS A 289 25.86 3.33 9.37
N ILE A 290 24.98 4.08 8.70
CA ILE A 290 25.16 4.44 7.28
C ILE A 290 26.38 5.35 7.07
N ARG A 291 26.63 6.32 7.96
CA ARG A 291 27.84 7.18 7.91
C ARG A 291 29.11 6.38 8.18
N GLU A 292 29.11 5.51 9.19
CA GLU A 292 30.25 4.64 9.54
C GLU A 292 30.60 3.70 8.36
N MET A 293 29.59 3.08 7.74
CA MET A 293 29.74 2.28 6.52
C MET A 293 30.29 3.13 5.35
N GLN A 294 29.79 4.34 5.15
CA GLN A 294 30.30 5.27 4.12
C GLN A 294 31.76 5.65 4.38
N GLN A 295 32.15 5.86 5.64
CA GLN A 295 33.51 6.21 6.05
C GLN A 295 34.47 5.04 5.85
N ARG A 296 34.03 3.80 6.13
CA ARG A 296 34.78 2.57 5.84
C ARG A 296 35.00 2.36 4.34
N LEU A 297 33.96 2.54 3.52
CA LEU A 297 34.06 2.45 2.05
C LEU A 297 34.97 3.53 1.45
N LEU A 298 35.06 4.71 2.07
CA LEU A 298 36.00 5.76 1.67
C LEU A 298 37.46 5.39 2.01
N LEU A 299 37.69 4.67 3.11
CA LEU A 299 39.01 4.15 3.47
C LEU A 299 39.44 3.04 2.51
N GLU A 300 38.59 2.05 2.29
CA GLU A 300 38.82 0.94 1.36
C GLU A 300 39.09 1.44 -0.07
N LYS A 301 38.36 2.46 -0.53
CA LYS A 301 38.63 3.13 -1.82
C LYS A 301 40.04 3.78 -1.85
N LYS A 302 40.49 4.39 -0.76
CA LYS A 302 41.82 5.01 -0.67
C LYS A 302 42.92 3.94 -0.75
N ASP A 303 42.73 2.81 -0.07
CA ASP A 303 43.69 1.71 -0.05
C ASP A 303 43.77 1.03 -1.43
N LEU A 304 42.62 0.79 -2.09
CA LEU A 304 42.55 0.30 -3.47
C LEU A 304 43.21 1.26 -4.49
N LEU A 305 43.04 2.59 -4.33
CA LEU A 305 43.75 3.57 -5.16
C LEU A 305 45.27 3.49 -4.95
N THR A 306 45.71 3.34 -3.70
CA THR A 306 47.14 3.22 -3.35
C THR A 306 47.75 1.95 -3.96
N MET A 307 47.05 0.81 -3.84
CA MET A 307 47.44 -0.45 -4.45
C MET A 307 47.47 -0.36 -5.99
N ASN A 308 46.51 0.35 -6.60
CA ASN A 308 46.50 0.57 -8.05
C ASN A 308 47.71 1.40 -8.51
N THR A 309 48.07 2.47 -7.79
CA THR A 309 49.29 3.24 -8.10
C THR A 309 50.57 2.43 -7.92
N GLN A 310 50.62 1.49 -6.96
CA GLN A 310 51.77 0.60 -6.79
C GLN A 310 51.86 -0.42 -7.93
N LEU A 311 50.75 -1.06 -8.32
CA LEU A 311 50.69 -1.97 -9.47
C LEU A 311 51.06 -1.26 -10.79
N GLN A 312 50.70 0.02 -10.96
CA GLN A 312 51.15 0.81 -12.11
C GLN A 312 52.67 1.04 -12.11
N ALA A 313 53.29 1.25 -10.94
CA ALA A 313 54.74 1.35 -10.81
C ALA A 313 55.43 0.01 -11.14
N GLU A 314 54.97 -1.09 -10.56
CA GLU A 314 55.49 -2.45 -10.82
C GLU A 314 55.36 -2.84 -12.31
N LEU A 315 54.25 -2.47 -12.96
CA LEU A 315 54.06 -2.65 -14.41
C LEU A 315 54.97 -1.76 -15.25
N SER A 316 55.38 -0.58 -14.77
CA SER A 316 56.34 0.28 -15.46
C SER A 316 57.77 -0.29 -15.38
N GLU A 317 58.16 -0.82 -14.22
CA GLU A 317 59.44 -1.49 -13.99
C GLU A 317 59.54 -2.79 -14.80
N LEU A 318 58.47 -3.60 -14.86
CA LEU A 318 58.41 -4.78 -15.73
C LEU A 318 58.54 -4.43 -17.22
N LYS A 319 57.88 -3.37 -17.70
CA LYS A 319 58.04 -2.90 -19.09
C LYS A 319 59.47 -2.46 -19.37
N GLN A 320 60.10 -1.72 -18.45
CA GLN A 320 61.48 -1.28 -18.59
C GLN A 320 62.47 -2.46 -18.64
N ASN A 321 62.26 -3.48 -17.80
CA ASN A 321 63.04 -4.72 -17.81
C ASN A 321 62.85 -5.55 -19.09
N ILE A 322 61.65 -5.60 -19.66
CA ILE A 322 61.39 -6.28 -20.94
C ILE A 322 62.08 -5.55 -22.10
N MET A 323 61.98 -4.22 -22.16
CA MET A 323 62.64 -3.43 -23.21
C MET A 323 64.16 -3.61 -23.16
N ALA A 324 64.75 -3.66 -21.97
CA ALA A 324 66.18 -3.95 -21.76
C ALA A 324 66.63 -5.36 -22.18
N GLN A 325 65.71 -6.31 -22.38
CA GLN A 325 66.02 -7.66 -22.88
C GLN A 325 65.83 -7.78 -24.40
N SER A 326 65.01 -6.90 -25.01
CA SER A 326 64.69 -6.96 -26.45
C SER A 326 65.76 -6.39 -27.39
N THR A 327 66.78 -5.68 -26.88
CA THR A 327 67.81 -5.00 -27.70
C THR A 327 69.00 -5.90 -28.07
N GLY A 328 68.80 -7.20 -28.30
CA GLY A 328 69.94 -8.12 -28.46
C GLY A 328 69.65 -9.54 -28.95
N THR A 329 69.15 -9.69 -30.18
CA THR A 329 69.71 -10.56 -31.26
C THR A 329 68.71 -10.67 -32.43
N ASP A 330 69.17 -10.39 -33.65
CA ASP A 330 68.54 -10.94 -34.86
C ASP A 330 68.90 -12.44 -34.97
N ASP A 331 67.92 -13.35 -35.09
CA ASP A 331 67.95 -14.38 -36.14
C ASP A 331 66.64 -15.20 -36.27
N PHE A 332 66.44 -15.76 -37.47
CA PHE A 332 65.58 -16.90 -37.82
C PHE A 332 64.04 -16.85 -37.65
N ALA A 333 63.37 -17.78 -38.35
CA ALA A 333 61.92 -17.91 -38.51
C ALA A 333 61.48 -19.40 -38.54
N ILE A 334 60.18 -19.64 -38.84
CA ILE A 334 59.52 -20.94 -39.17
C ILE A 334 58.98 -21.73 -37.95
N VAL A 335 57.92 -22.53 -38.21
CA VAL A 335 57.13 -23.43 -37.32
C VAL A 335 56.16 -22.67 -36.40
N ASP A 336 54.84 -22.60 -36.62
CA ASP A 336 53.78 -23.56 -37.05
C ASP A 336 53.12 -24.39 -35.91
N LYS A 337 51.78 -24.31 -35.85
CA LYS A 337 50.78 -25.08 -35.07
C LYS A 337 51.17 -25.74 -33.73
N LYS A 338 50.35 -25.46 -32.70
CA LYS A 338 49.40 -26.47 -32.15
C LYS A 338 48.40 -25.92 -31.13
N GLU A 339 47.17 -26.41 -31.23
CA GLU A 339 46.20 -26.48 -30.13
C GLU A 339 46.36 -27.81 -29.38
N CYS A 340 46.29 -27.80 -28.04
CA CYS A 340 45.71 -28.85 -27.18
C CYS A 340 45.66 -28.27 -25.75
N HIS A 341 44.53 -28.04 -25.07
CA HIS A 341 43.53 -28.98 -24.53
C HIS A 341 44.02 -29.97 -23.45
N LEU A 342 43.37 -29.83 -22.28
CA LEU A 342 42.97 -30.83 -21.27
C LEU A 342 43.96 -31.37 -20.21
N ASP A 343 43.46 -31.23 -18.97
CA ASP A 343 43.36 -32.22 -17.88
C ASP A 343 44.53 -32.63 -16.96
N GLN A 344 44.32 -32.26 -15.69
CA GLN A 344 44.24 -33.14 -14.49
C GLN A 344 45.47 -33.88 -13.94
N ASN A 345 45.49 -33.91 -12.59
CA ASN A 345 46.08 -34.92 -11.69
C ASN A 345 47.62 -35.09 -11.75
N MET A 346 48.33 -35.47 -10.69
CA MET A 346 48.23 -35.54 -9.23
C MET A 346 49.54 -36.23 -8.80
N ALA A 347 49.79 -36.36 -7.50
CA ALA A 347 50.79 -37.25 -6.89
C ALA A 347 52.28 -36.83 -6.96
N ALA A 348 52.83 -36.68 -5.76
CA ALA A 348 54.22 -36.42 -5.43
C ALA A 348 55.19 -37.58 -5.73
N SER A 349 56.50 -37.29 -5.68
CA SER A 349 57.38 -37.92 -4.67
C SER A 349 58.67 -37.12 -4.44
N ASP A 350 59.40 -37.55 -3.40
CA ASP A 350 60.83 -37.36 -3.08
C ASP A 350 61.32 -35.94 -2.72
N ARG A 351 61.96 -35.64 -1.58
CA ARG A 351 62.88 -36.32 -0.61
C ARG A 351 64.37 -36.01 -0.85
N GLU A 352 64.93 -35.21 0.05
CA GLU A 352 66.09 -35.52 0.92
C GLU A 352 66.02 -34.54 2.12
N ALA A 353 65.97 -35.03 3.37
CA ALA A 353 67.10 -35.15 4.33
C ALA A 353 67.49 -33.77 4.96
N VAL A 354 67.87 -33.62 6.25
CA VAL A 354 68.72 -34.43 7.14
C VAL A 354 68.37 -34.18 8.64
N GLU A 355 68.46 -35.23 9.48
CA GLU A 355 68.67 -35.30 10.97
C GLU A 355 67.80 -34.46 11.96
N VAL A 356 67.14 -35.05 12.99
CA VAL A 356 67.63 -35.71 14.24
C VAL A 356 68.09 -34.69 15.30
N GLU A 357 67.61 -34.68 16.56
CA GLU A 357 66.65 -35.53 17.30
C GLU A 357 65.51 -34.64 17.94
N SER A 358 64.80 -34.83 19.07
CA SER A 358 64.90 -35.71 20.26
C SER A 358 63.54 -36.22 20.80
N THR A 359 63.64 -37.16 21.75
CA THR A 359 62.63 -37.72 22.68
C THR A 359 61.64 -36.73 23.35
N GLN A 360 60.48 -37.10 23.94
CA GLN A 360 59.53 -38.25 23.85
C GLN A 360 58.63 -38.26 25.12
N GLN A 361 57.28 -38.33 24.96
CA GLN A 361 56.28 -38.78 25.98
C GLN A 361 56.16 -37.97 27.30
N GLN A 362 55.17 -38.15 28.18
CA GLN A 362 53.71 -38.44 28.13
C GLN A 362 53.13 -38.21 29.57
N GLY A 363 51.81 -38.20 29.73
CA GLY A 363 51.12 -38.18 31.04
C GLY A 363 50.75 -36.76 31.50
N GLN A 364 49.48 -36.38 31.61
CA GLN A 364 48.42 -36.89 32.52
C GLN A 364 48.74 -36.70 34.01
N GLY A 365 47.90 -35.95 34.73
CA GLY A 365 47.89 -35.97 36.20
C GLY A 365 47.35 -34.70 36.87
N HIS A 366 46.10 -34.76 37.32
CA HIS A 366 45.52 -34.07 38.48
C HIS A 366 45.90 -32.61 38.83
N ALA A 367 44.85 -31.77 38.75
CA ALA A 367 44.47 -30.71 39.69
C ALA A 367 45.18 -30.62 41.06
N GLN A 368 45.27 -29.39 41.62
CA GLN A 368 44.53 -28.95 42.84
C GLN A 368 45.14 -27.68 43.50
N VAL A 369 44.31 -26.62 43.63
CA VAL A 369 44.29 -25.60 44.73
C VAL A 369 45.46 -24.61 44.95
N VAL A 370 45.12 -23.32 44.77
CA VAL A 370 45.51 -22.11 45.57
C VAL A 370 47.01 -21.73 45.71
N SER A 371 47.36 -20.53 45.20
CA SER A 371 47.85 -19.38 46.00
C SER A 371 48.01 -18.06 45.20
N ARG A 372 47.53 -16.94 45.77
CA ARG A 372 48.10 -15.56 45.59
C ARG A 372 49.36 -15.46 46.49
N PRO A 373 50.35 -14.55 46.32
CA PRO A 373 50.16 -13.10 46.04
C PRO A 373 51.32 -12.38 45.27
N GLY A 374 51.35 -11.03 45.32
CA GLY A 374 52.44 -10.15 44.82
C GLY A 374 52.22 -9.67 43.38
N GLN A 375 52.24 -8.38 42.97
CA GLN A 375 52.98 -7.13 43.33
C GLN A 375 54.37 -6.98 42.68
N GLY A 376 54.62 -5.78 42.12
CA GLY A 376 55.63 -5.45 41.09
C GLY A 376 54.90 -4.99 39.81
N GLN A 377 55.03 -3.78 39.24
CA GLN A 377 56.07 -2.74 39.28
C GLN A 377 57.46 -3.24 38.82
N ALA A 378 58.14 -2.63 37.84
CA ALA A 378 57.83 -1.43 37.03
C ALA A 378 58.48 -1.56 35.61
N GLU A 379 57.91 -0.95 34.57
CA GLU A 379 58.38 0.29 33.89
C GLU A 379 59.15 0.06 32.57
N GLU A 380 59.40 1.18 31.87
CA GLU A 380 60.13 1.38 30.60
C GLU A 380 59.49 0.83 29.28
N GLY A 381 59.33 1.65 28.23
CA GLY A 381 59.58 3.10 28.19
C GLY A 381 59.38 3.79 26.84
N SER A 382 59.52 5.13 26.88
CA SER A 382 59.57 6.10 25.77
C SER A 382 58.34 6.25 24.85
N ARG A 383 57.97 7.42 24.32
CA ARG A 383 58.08 8.87 24.63
C ARG A 383 57.94 9.60 23.28
N LEU A 384 56.85 10.37 23.10
CA LEU A 384 56.77 11.66 22.36
C LEU A 384 57.10 11.63 20.84
N LEU A 385 56.54 12.45 19.94
CA LEU A 385 55.75 13.69 19.98
C LEU A 385 54.56 13.53 18.99
N SER A 386 53.28 13.72 19.32
CA SER A 386 52.53 14.92 19.75
C SER A 386 52.19 15.93 18.63
N GLY A 387 50.95 15.87 18.14
CA GLY A 387 50.31 16.86 17.25
C GLY A 387 48.82 16.55 17.07
N ASP A 388 47.96 17.54 17.31
CA ASP A 388 46.53 17.65 16.95
C ASP A 388 45.56 16.46 17.22
N SER A 389 45.16 16.25 18.49
CA SER A 389 43.95 15.45 18.83
C SER A 389 43.23 15.87 20.13
N ALA A 390 43.30 17.16 20.50
CA ALA A 390 42.81 17.67 21.80
C ALA A 390 41.28 17.67 22.00
N VAL A 391 40.48 17.24 21.02
CA VAL A 391 39.01 17.20 21.07
C VAL A 391 38.48 15.77 21.22
N GLU A 392 38.98 14.82 20.41
CA GLU A 392 38.48 13.44 20.35
C GLU A 392 38.62 12.68 21.68
N SER A 393 39.67 12.99 22.47
CA SER A 393 39.87 12.40 23.80
C SER A 393 38.74 12.76 24.79
N GLY A 394 38.11 13.93 24.65
CA GLY A 394 36.99 14.33 25.51
C GLY A 394 35.71 13.53 25.27
N GLU A 395 35.46 13.15 24.02
CA GLU A 395 34.27 12.39 23.63
C GLU A 395 34.47 10.88 23.84
N MET A 396 35.65 10.34 23.52
CA MET A 396 35.94 8.93 23.77
C MET A 396 35.98 8.59 25.27
N ASN A 397 36.50 9.48 26.14
CA ASN A 397 36.44 9.26 27.58
C ASN A 397 35.00 9.30 28.13
N LYS A 398 34.14 10.19 27.62
CA LYS A 398 32.70 10.18 27.98
C LYS A 398 31.99 8.90 27.56
N LEU A 399 32.23 8.43 26.33
CA LEU A 399 31.63 7.18 25.84
C LEU A 399 32.13 5.96 26.62
N LEU A 400 33.37 5.99 27.14
CA LEU A 400 33.87 4.96 28.06
C LEU A 400 33.22 5.06 29.44
N GLU A 401 33.02 6.26 29.98
CA GLU A 401 32.36 6.50 31.27
C GLU A 401 30.87 6.12 31.22
N GLU A 402 30.16 6.48 30.14
CA GLU A 402 28.77 6.05 29.86
C GLU A 402 28.67 4.53 29.67
N LEU A 403 29.63 3.90 28.98
CA LEU A 403 29.68 2.44 28.81
C LEU A 403 29.98 1.73 30.13
N GLU A 404 30.79 2.31 31.01
CA GLU A 404 31.09 1.77 32.33
C GLU A 404 29.91 1.96 33.30
N GLU A 405 29.19 3.08 33.23
CA GLU A 405 27.89 3.27 33.89
C GLU A 405 26.87 2.21 33.44
N GLU A 406 26.68 1.96 32.15
CA GLU A 406 25.75 0.94 31.67
C GLU A 406 26.18 -0.48 32.06
N ARG A 407 27.48 -0.77 32.14
CA ARG A 407 27.99 -2.02 32.72
C ARG A 407 27.68 -2.14 34.21
N GLN A 408 27.74 -1.05 34.97
CA GLN A 408 27.33 -1.02 36.38
C GLN A 408 25.80 -1.20 36.54
N LYS A 409 24.99 -0.61 35.64
CA LYS A 409 23.52 -0.80 35.63
C LYS A 409 23.14 -2.24 35.27
N VAL A 410 23.76 -2.83 34.24
CA VAL A 410 23.54 -4.24 33.84
C VAL A 410 23.96 -5.21 34.94
N THR A 411 25.08 -4.99 35.63
CA THR A 411 25.49 -5.85 36.75
C THR A 411 24.60 -5.68 37.99
N SER A 412 24.13 -4.46 38.28
CA SER A 412 23.14 -4.20 39.33
C SER A 412 21.81 -4.92 39.05
N LEU A 413 21.28 -4.82 37.83
CA LEU A 413 20.05 -5.50 37.40
C LEU A 413 20.21 -7.03 37.41
N SER A 414 21.38 -7.56 37.02
CA SER A 414 21.69 -8.99 37.10
C SER A 414 21.71 -9.50 38.56
N ALA A 415 22.24 -8.70 39.50
CA ALA A 415 22.20 -9.04 40.92
C ALA A 415 20.78 -9.03 41.50
N GLN A 416 19.95 -8.04 41.12
CA GLN A 416 18.53 -7.99 41.50
C GLN A 416 17.73 -9.16 40.90
N LEU A 417 18.07 -9.60 39.67
CA LEU A 417 17.49 -10.79 39.06
C LEU A 417 17.85 -12.04 39.87
N GLN A 418 19.11 -12.20 40.27
CA GLN A 418 19.53 -13.34 41.11
C GLN A 418 18.89 -13.33 42.51
N GLU A 419 18.75 -12.17 43.15
CA GLU A 419 18.06 -12.05 44.45
C GLU A 419 16.57 -12.43 44.32
N THR A 420 15.88 -11.95 43.28
CA THR A 420 14.47 -12.28 43.04
C THR A 420 14.28 -13.75 42.64
N GLN A 421 15.20 -14.34 41.86
CA GLN A 421 15.24 -15.77 41.55
C GLN A 421 15.33 -16.62 42.83
N ALA A 422 16.33 -16.36 43.68
CA ALA A 422 16.52 -17.08 44.95
C ALA A 422 15.32 -16.93 45.91
N LYS A 423 14.65 -15.76 45.88
CA LYS A 423 13.44 -15.51 46.68
C LYS A 423 12.22 -16.27 46.17
N ILE A 424 12.09 -16.47 44.85
CA ILE A 424 11.07 -17.35 44.24
C ILE A 424 11.34 -18.81 44.61
N GLU A 425 12.60 -19.26 44.59
CA GLU A 425 12.99 -20.61 45.01
C GLU A 425 12.66 -20.86 46.49
N SER A 426 13.00 -19.92 47.39
CA SER A 426 12.63 -19.99 48.81
C SER A 426 11.12 -20.08 49.03
N LEU A 427 10.33 -19.23 48.37
CA LEU A 427 8.86 -19.23 48.50
C LEU A 427 8.22 -20.49 47.90
N SER A 428 8.85 -21.10 46.88
CA SER A 428 8.40 -22.37 46.30
C SER A 428 8.62 -23.53 47.28
N GLN A 429 9.75 -23.53 47.99
CA GLN A 429 10.03 -24.51 49.05
C GLN A 429 9.07 -24.34 50.24
N ASP A 430 8.86 -23.10 50.72
CA ASP A 430 7.91 -22.81 51.80
C ASP A 430 6.48 -23.28 51.46
N LEU A 431 6.03 -23.09 50.21
CA LEU A 431 4.73 -23.59 49.73
C LEU A 431 4.67 -25.12 49.75
N GLN A 432 5.72 -25.81 49.30
CA GLN A 432 5.76 -27.28 49.27
C GLN A 432 5.73 -27.88 50.68
N ASP A 433 6.44 -27.28 51.64
CA ASP A 433 6.42 -27.73 53.03
C ASP A 433 5.07 -27.41 53.72
N LYS A 434 4.39 -26.31 53.35
CA LYS A 434 3.02 -26.03 53.84
C LYS A 434 1.96 -26.94 53.24
N GLU A 435 2.07 -27.32 51.97
CA GLU A 435 1.20 -28.32 51.34
C GLU A 435 1.35 -29.70 52.03
N LYS A 436 2.58 -30.06 52.40
CA LYS A 436 2.88 -31.26 53.19
C LYS A 436 2.30 -31.21 54.60
N GLU A 437 2.47 -30.10 55.33
CA GLU A 437 1.83 -29.91 56.65
C GLU A 437 0.29 -30.03 56.58
N LEU A 438 -0.33 -29.51 55.51
CA LEU A 438 -1.78 -29.64 55.29
C LEU A 438 -2.21 -31.09 55.04
N SER A 439 -1.42 -31.86 54.29
CA SER A 439 -1.64 -33.30 54.07
C SER A 439 -1.50 -34.11 55.38
N ASP A 440 -0.45 -33.85 56.16
CA ASP A 440 -0.22 -34.50 57.45
C ASP A 440 -1.30 -34.11 58.49
N SER A 441 -1.80 -32.87 58.43
CA SER A 441 -2.95 -32.43 59.24
C SER A 441 -4.25 -33.15 58.85
N ALA A 442 -4.55 -33.22 57.55
CA ALA A 442 -5.74 -33.88 57.03
C ALA A 442 -5.77 -35.38 57.36
N THR A 443 -4.66 -36.09 57.18
CA THR A 443 -4.58 -37.53 57.54
C THR A 443 -4.71 -37.76 59.06
N ASN A 444 -4.24 -36.83 59.89
CA ASN A 444 -4.46 -36.89 61.34
C ASN A 444 -5.92 -36.61 61.76
N THR A 445 -6.63 -35.69 61.09
CA THR A 445 -8.08 -35.51 61.36
C THR A 445 -8.89 -36.72 60.91
N ASP A 446 -8.57 -37.30 59.76
CA ASP A 446 -9.20 -38.52 59.25
C ASP A 446 -8.98 -39.72 60.20
N ARG A 447 -7.77 -39.86 60.74
CA ARG A 447 -7.45 -40.83 61.81
C ARG A 447 -8.27 -40.60 63.08
N ARG A 448 -8.42 -39.34 63.51
CA ARG A 448 -9.23 -38.97 64.69
C ARG A 448 -10.70 -39.33 64.50
N VAL A 449 -11.28 -39.06 63.32
CA VAL A 449 -12.68 -39.38 63.00
C VAL A 449 -12.93 -40.90 63.06
N ARG A 450 -12.00 -41.71 62.52
CA ARG A 450 -12.07 -43.17 62.60
C ARG A 450 -12.02 -43.67 64.05
N GLN A 451 -11.11 -43.13 64.88
CA GLN A 451 -11.02 -43.48 66.30
C GLN A 451 -12.32 -43.16 67.06
N LEU A 452 -12.88 -41.96 66.89
CA LEU A 452 -14.13 -41.57 67.55
C LEU A 452 -15.33 -42.43 67.09
N THR A 453 -15.33 -42.86 65.82
CA THR A 453 -16.36 -43.76 65.28
C THR A 453 -16.23 -45.16 65.88
N GLU A 454 -15.02 -45.65 66.11
CA GLU A 454 -14.77 -46.96 66.73
C GLU A 454 -15.08 -46.95 68.25
N GLU A 455 -14.74 -45.85 68.95
CA GLU A 455 -15.15 -45.63 70.35
C GLU A 455 -16.68 -45.57 70.48
N HIS A 456 -17.37 -44.85 69.59
CA HIS A 456 -18.84 -44.79 69.59
C HIS A 456 -19.47 -46.17 69.32
N ASN A 457 -18.96 -46.91 68.33
CA ASN A 457 -19.41 -48.27 68.06
C ASN A 457 -19.17 -49.24 69.24
N LYS A 458 -18.10 -49.03 70.02
CA LYS A 458 -17.85 -49.78 71.26
C LYS A 458 -18.88 -49.41 72.34
N GLN A 459 -19.11 -48.12 72.59
CA GLN A 459 -20.11 -47.65 73.55
C GLN A 459 -21.52 -48.16 73.21
N VAL A 460 -21.91 -48.15 71.94
CA VAL A 460 -23.20 -48.69 71.47
C VAL A 460 -23.33 -50.18 71.80
N LYS A 461 -22.29 -51.00 71.57
CA LYS A 461 -22.30 -52.42 71.96
C LYS A 461 -22.36 -52.64 73.47
N GLU A 462 -21.63 -51.82 74.24
CA GLU A 462 -21.58 -51.87 75.70
C GLU A 462 -22.89 -51.41 76.36
N LEU A 463 -23.65 -50.53 75.70
CA LEU A 463 -25.02 -50.20 76.06
C LEU A 463 -26.01 -51.31 75.69
N MET A 464 -25.88 -51.94 74.51
CA MET A 464 -26.72 -53.08 74.11
C MET A 464 -26.61 -54.24 75.11
N THR A 465 -25.41 -54.71 75.43
CA THR A 465 -25.22 -55.83 76.38
C THR A 465 -25.70 -55.49 77.79
N ARG A 466 -25.69 -54.21 78.17
CA ARG A 466 -26.23 -53.72 79.45
C ARG A 466 -27.77 -53.63 79.46
N ILE A 467 -28.39 -53.34 78.32
CA ILE A 467 -29.84 -53.44 78.13
C ILE A 467 -30.27 -54.92 78.17
N GLU A 468 -29.51 -55.82 77.54
CA GLU A 468 -29.74 -57.27 77.60
C GLU A 468 -29.62 -57.81 79.03
N SER A 469 -28.58 -57.43 79.79
CA SER A 469 -28.44 -57.85 81.18
C SER A 469 -29.53 -57.29 82.09
N MET A 470 -29.92 -56.02 81.93
CA MET A 470 -31.09 -55.44 82.62
C MET A 470 -32.40 -56.15 82.25
N SER A 471 -32.56 -56.57 80.99
CA SER A 471 -33.72 -57.35 80.54
C SER A 471 -33.77 -58.73 81.23
N MET A 472 -32.63 -59.40 81.35
CA MET A 472 -32.51 -60.65 82.11
C MET A 472 -32.76 -60.46 83.62
N GLU A 473 -32.28 -59.38 84.23
CA GLU A 473 -32.59 -59.07 85.65
C GLU A 473 -34.07 -58.77 85.87
N LEU A 474 -34.72 -58.02 84.98
CA LEU A 474 -36.16 -57.75 85.03
C LEU A 474 -36.97 -59.04 84.88
N GLN A 475 -36.56 -59.94 83.99
CA GLN A 475 -37.16 -61.26 83.85
C GLN A 475 -36.98 -62.12 85.12
N GLN A 476 -35.80 -62.12 85.76
CA GLN A 476 -35.60 -62.82 87.04
C GLN A 476 -36.38 -62.21 88.22
N ARG A 477 -36.56 -60.89 88.25
CA ARG A 477 -37.36 -60.22 89.30
C ARG A 477 -38.86 -60.50 89.19
N LYS A 478 -39.35 -60.81 87.97
CA LYS A 478 -40.75 -61.17 87.71
C LYS A 478 -41.22 -62.43 88.47
N ASP A 479 -40.30 -63.35 88.76
CA ASP A 479 -40.59 -64.62 89.43
C ASP A 479 -40.60 -64.52 90.98
N ARG A 480 -40.54 -63.31 91.57
CA ARG A 480 -40.51 -63.12 93.04
C ARG A 480 -41.42 -61.99 93.54
N ASN A 481 -42.64 -62.40 93.95
CA ASN A 481 -43.56 -61.73 94.88
C ASN A 481 -44.16 -60.36 94.42
N PRO A 482 -45.44 -60.28 94.00
CA PRO A 482 -45.93 -59.15 93.18
C PRO A 482 -46.57 -57.94 93.89
N GLU A 483 -46.96 -57.99 95.17
CA GLU A 483 -48.09 -57.16 95.65
C GLU A 483 -47.82 -55.83 96.40
N GLU A 484 -46.61 -55.51 96.86
CA GLU A 484 -46.38 -54.26 97.65
C GLU A 484 -45.69 -53.11 96.88
N GLY A 485 -45.31 -53.30 95.60
CA GLY A 485 -44.54 -52.30 94.84
C GLY A 485 -45.33 -51.18 94.14
N ILE A 486 -46.67 -51.26 94.09
CA ILE A 486 -47.47 -50.64 93.02
C ILE A 486 -47.46 -49.10 93.03
N GLN A 487 -47.41 -48.44 94.21
CA GLN A 487 -47.41 -46.98 94.30
C GLN A 487 -46.06 -46.33 93.90
N PRO A 488 -44.89 -46.72 94.46
CA PRO A 488 -43.61 -46.21 94.00
C PRO A 488 -43.33 -46.59 92.53
N LEU A 489 -43.79 -47.77 92.08
CA LEU A 489 -43.74 -48.13 90.65
C LEU A 489 -44.58 -47.19 89.79
N ARG A 490 -45.77 -46.75 90.22
CA ARG A 490 -46.55 -45.73 89.49
C ARG A 490 -45.85 -44.36 89.46
N ALA A 491 -45.22 -43.95 90.55
CA ALA A 491 -44.45 -42.69 90.58
C ALA A 491 -43.24 -42.76 89.63
N GLN A 492 -42.49 -43.87 89.65
CA GLN A 492 -41.41 -44.12 88.69
C GLN A 492 -41.92 -44.22 87.25
N LEU A 493 -43.06 -44.88 87.00
CA LEU A 493 -43.65 -44.96 85.66
C LEU A 493 -44.04 -43.57 85.13
N MET A 494 -44.57 -42.69 85.98
CA MET A 494 -44.88 -41.30 85.59
C MET A 494 -43.62 -40.45 85.39
N SER A 495 -42.57 -40.65 86.20
CA SER A 495 -41.26 -40.01 85.97
C SER A 495 -40.67 -40.44 84.62
N VAL A 496 -40.57 -41.76 84.39
CA VAL A 496 -40.07 -42.35 83.15
C VAL A 496 -40.94 -41.97 81.94
N LEU A 497 -42.27 -41.85 82.08
CA LEU A 497 -43.14 -41.34 81.02
C LEU A 497 -42.86 -39.86 80.72
N ASN A 498 -42.62 -39.02 81.73
CA ASN A 498 -42.28 -37.61 81.52
C ASN A 498 -40.87 -37.43 80.94
N GLU A 499 -39.89 -38.22 81.40
CA GLU A 499 -38.54 -38.30 80.85
C GLU A 499 -38.54 -38.83 79.40
N LEU A 500 -39.40 -39.81 79.09
CA LEU A 500 -39.63 -40.31 77.73
C LEU A 500 -40.30 -39.25 76.84
N GLN A 501 -41.25 -38.49 77.38
CA GLN A 501 -41.90 -37.39 76.67
C GLN A 501 -40.94 -36.21 76.43
N GLU A 502 -40.11 -35.85 77.40
CA GLU A 502 -39.05 -34.85 77.24
C GLU A 502 -37.98 -35.30 76.25
N THR A 503 -37.53 -36.56 76.30
CA THR A 503 -36.56 -37.08 75.34
C THR A 503 -37.15 -37.18 73.93
N GLN A 504 -38.43 -37.55 73.78
CA GLN A 504 -39.14 -37.47 72.49
C GLN A 504 -39.22 -36.03 71.97
N GLN A 505 -39.57 -35.05 72.80
CA GLN A 505 -39.58 -33.63 72.40
C GLN A 505 -38.18 -33.14 72.01
N ARG A 506 -37.13 -33.55 72.74
CA ARG A 506 -35.73 -33.25 72.39
C ARG A 506 -35.35 -33.90 71.06
N CYS A 507 -35.71 -35.16 70.81
CA CYS A 507 -35.50 -35.85 69.52
C CYS A 507 -36.18 -35.10 68.37
N ASN A 508 -37.47 -34.78 68.48
CA ASN A 508 -38.21 -34.01 67.47
C ASN A 508 -37.55 -32.63 67.20
N SER A 509 -37.01 -31.98 68.25
CA SER A 509 -36.29 -30.71 68.11
C SER A 509 -34.92 -30.84 67.43
N PHE A 510 -34.25 -31.98 67.63
CA PHE A 510 -33.00 -32.33 66.93
C PHE A 510 -33.26 -32.70 65.47
N GLU A 511 -34.35 -33.40 65.18
CA GLU A 511 -34.78 -33.77 63.84
C GLU A 511 -35.13 -32.54 63.00
N GLN A 512 -35.89 -31.57 63.54
CA GLN A 512 -36.11 -30.29 62.85
C GLN A 512 -34.84 -29.47 62.66
N ARG A 513 -33.90 -29.48 63.63
CA ARG A 513 -32.58 -28.85 63.44
C ARG A 513 -31.79 -29.53 62.33
N PHE A 514 -31.78 -30.87 62.29
CA PHE A 514 -31.11 -31.64 61.25
C PHE A 514 -31.68 -31.33 59.86
N LEU A 515 -33.00 -31.37 59.70
CA LEU A 515 -33.69 -31.01 58.45
C LEU A 515 -33.33 -29.59 57.99
N THR A 516 -33.48 -28.59 58.87
CA THR A 516 -33.14 -27.18 58.53
C THR A 516 -31.65 -26.92 58.33
N THR A 517 -30.75 -27.78 58.81
CA THR A 517 -29.33 -27.76 58.41
C THR A 517 -29.08 -28.44 57.07
N ASN A 518 -29.84 -29.49 56.73
CA ASN A 518 -29.71 -30.18 55.45
C ASN A 518 -30.24 -29.32 54.29
N GLU A 519 -31.39 -28.65 54.46
CA GLU A 519 -31.90 -27.65 53.49
C GLU A 519 -30.88 -26.55 53.21
N LYS A 520 -30.17 -26.07 54.24
CA LYS A 520 -29.11 -25.07 54.10
C LYS A 520 -27.87 -25.63 53.41
N LEU A 521 -27.54 -26.91 53.62
CA LEU A 521 -26.44 -27.59 52.93
C LEU A 521 -26.76 -27.76 51.44
N GLU A 522 -27.98 -28.15 51.08
CA GLU A 522 -28.43 -28.25 49.69
C GLU A 522 -28.47 -26.88 48.99
N ALA A 523 -28.92 -25.83 49.69
CA ALA A 523 -28.85 -24.45 49.22
C ALA A 523 -27.41 -23.96 49.02
N ALA A 524 -26.48 -24.36 49.90
CA ALA A 524 -25.06 -24.06 49.73
C ALA A 524 -24.45 -24.82 48.54
N MET A 525 -24.72 -26.12 48.40
CA MET A 525 -24.23 -26.97 47.31
C MET A 525 -24.72 -26.48 45.94
N THR A 526 -26.01 -26.13 45.82
CA THR A 526 -26.57 -25.62 44.56
C THR A 526 -26.01 -24.25 44.16
N ASN A 527 -25.64 -23.40 45.12
CA ASN A 527 -24.92 -22.16 44.83
C ASN A 527 -23.44 -22.40 44.46
N LEU A 528 -22.77 -23.36 45.11
CA LEU A 528 -21.40 -23.76 44.79
C LEU A 528 -21.29 -24.31 43.36
N GLU A 529 -22.27 -25.08 42.90
CA GLU A 529 -22.29 -25.62 41.53
C GLU A 529 -22.62 -24.54 40.47
N LYS A 530 -23.40 -23.50 40.82
CA LYS A 530 -23.58 -22.30 39.96
C LYS A 530 -22.26 -21.54 39.78
N GLU A 531 -21.53 -21.28 40.86
CA GLU A 531 -20.24 -20.58 40.78
C GLU A 531 -19.17 -21.42 40.06
N ARG A 532 -19.19 -22.75 40.21
CA ARG A 532 -18.42 -23.66 39.33
C ARG A 532 -18.81 -23.53 37.86
N GLY A 533 -20.10 -23.38 37.54
CA GLY A 533 -20.58 -23.05 36.19
C GLY A 533 -19.97 -21.76 35.66
N ARG A 534 -20.04 -20.67 36.43
CA ARG A 534 -19.46 -19.36 36.08
C ARG A 534 -17.94 -19.43 35.90
N TYR A 535 -17.24 -20.20 36.73
CA TYR A 535 -15.80 -20.44 36.59
C TYR A 535 -15.47 -21.21 35.31
N ARG A 536 -16.21 -22.27 34.97
CA ARG A 536 -16.05 -23.01 33.70
C ARG A 536 -16.25 -22.09 32.49
N GLU A 537 -17.27 -21.22 32.52
CA GLU A 537 -17.46 -20.22 31.46
C GLU A 537 -16.29 -19.23 31.35
N ALA A 538 -15.77 -18.74 32.48
CA ALA A 538 -14.64 -17.82 32.49
C ALA A 538 -13.35 -18.47 31.95
N ASP A 539 -13.08 -19.72 32.33
CA ASP A 539 -11.98 -20.53 31.79
C ASP A 539 -12.10 -20.76 30.28
N ILE A 540 -13.30 -21.09 29.77
CA ILE A 540 -13.55 -21.21 28.32
C ILE A 540 -13.31 -19.86 27.61
N LYS A 541 -13.79 -18.74 28.18
CA LYS A 541 -13.58 -17.39 27.62
C LYS A 541 -12.09 -17.01 27.61
N LEU A 542 -11.34 -17.32 28.67
CA LEU A 542 -9.88 -17.08 28.75
C LEU A 542 -9.09 -17.96 27.78
N LYS A 543 -9.47 -19.23 27.61
CA LYS A 543 -8.88 -20.14 26.62
C LYS A 543 -9.12 -19.65 25.20
N LYS A 544 -10.33 -19.18 24.89
CA LYS A 544 -10.60 -18.57 23.58
C LYS A 544 -9.79 -17.30 23.36
N LEU A 545 -9.78 -16.36 24.31
CA LEU A 545 -9.01 -15.12 24.19
C LEU A 545 -7.49 -15.38 24.05
N ARG A 546 -6.95 -16.42 24.67
CA ARG A 546 -5.56 -16.84 24.46
C ARG A 546 -5.35 -17.36 23.03
N ALA A 547 -6.22 -18.26 22.57
CA ALA A 547 -6.17 -18.75 21.19
C ALA A 547 -6.27 -17.59 20.19
N ASP A 548 -7.25 -16.68 20.34
CA ASP A 548 -7.44 -15.49 19.48
C ASP A 548 -6.16 -14.59 19.45
N VAL A 549 -5.40 -14.50 20.55
CA VAL A 549 -4.13 -13.76 20.63
C VAL A 549 -2.95 -14.49 19.97
N ASP A 550 -2.84 -15.81 20.15
CA ASP A 550 -1.78 -16.60 19.51
C ASP A 550 -2.05 -16.76 17.99
N ASP A 551 -3.32 -16.79 17.60
CA ASP A 551 -3.77 -16.67 16.21
C ASP A 551 -3.42 -15.30 15.61
N GLN A 552 -3.42 -14.21 16.38
CA GLN A 552 -3.00 -12.90 15.89
C GLN A 552 -1.48 -12.83 15.76
N ARG A 553 -0.73 -13.30 16.76
CA ARG A 553 0.74 -13.37 16.73
C ARG A 553 1.26 -14.10 15.50
N THR A 554 0.71 -15.26 15.18
CA THR A 554 1.12 -16.03 14.00
C THR A 554 0.84 -15.30 12.68
N LYS A 555 -0.16 -14.40 12.61
CA LYS A 555 -0.39 -13.51 11.47
C LYS A 555 0.62 -12.36 11.45
N ASP A 556 0.91 -11.76 12.60
CA ASP A 556 1.89 -10.68 12.72
C ASP A 556 3.30 -11.19 12.38
N ASP A 557 3.67 -12.40 12.81
CA ASP A 557 4.93 -13.08 12.50
C ASP A 557 5.08 -13.33 10.97
N THR A 558 4.05 -13.80 10.27
CA THR A 558 4.14 -13.98 8.80
C THR A 558 4.26 -12.67 8.05
N VAL A 559 3.64 -11.58 8.54
CA VAL A 559 3.83 -10.24 8.00
C VAL A 559 5.25 -9.74 8.26
N ILE A 560 5.79 -9.95 9.46
CA ILE A 560 7.17 -9.61 9.81
C ILE A 560 8.17 -10.35 8.92
N ASP A 561 8.01 -11.66 8.71
CA ASP A 561 8.88 -12.44 7.82
C ASP A 561 8.78 -12.00 6.36
N GLN A 562 7.57 -11.67 5.87
CA GLN A 562 7.42 -11.12 4.53
C GLN A 562 8.08 -9.73 4.39
N MET A 563 7.99 -8.88 5.43
CA MET A 563 8.71 -7.60 5.47
C MET A 563 10.22 -7.81 5.48
N ARG A 564 10.76 -8.75 6.28
CA ARG A 564 12.19 -9.12 6.27
C ARG A 564 12.67 -9.52 4.87
N ILE A 565 11.89 -10.35 4.15
CA ILE A 565 12.20 -10.77 2.78
C ILE A 565 12.17 -9.56 1.81
N THR A 566 11.23 -8.62 1.97
CA THR A 566 11.26 -7.39 1.14
C THR A 566 12.48 -6.51 1.42
N ILE A 567 12.93 -6.43 2.68
CA ILE A 567 14.13 -5.67 3.06
C ILE A 567 15.38 -6.27 2.43
N THR A 568 15.61 -7.58 2.57
CA THR A 568 16.81 -8.24 2.00
C THR A 568 16.86 -8.17 0.47
N ASN A 569 15.70 -8.25 -0.20
CA ASN A 569 15.61 -8.05 -1.65
C ASN A 569 15.96 -6.60 -2.06
N LEU A 570 15.54 -5.59 -1.28
CA LEU A 570 15.88 -4.19 -1.53
C LEU A 570 17.36 -3.89 -1.22
N GLU A 571 17.94 -4.50 -0.18
CA GLU A 571 19.37 -4.41 0.14
C GLU A 571 20.24 -5.01 -0.97
N LEU A 572 19.83 -6.15 -1.54
CA LEU A 572 20.51 -6.78 -2.67
C LEU A 572 20.48 -5.85 -3.91
N ALA A 573 19.31 -5.32 -4.26
CA ALA A 573 19.16 -4.39 -5.37
C ALA A 573 19.99 -3.10 -5.19
N LEU A 574 19.97 -2.52 -3.98
CA LEU A 574 20.76 -1.35 -3.62
C LEU A 574 22.27 -1.60 -3.78
N ASN A 575 22.75 -2.80 -3.43
CA ASN A 575 24.16 -3.16 -3.57
C ASN A 575 24.56 -3.40 -5.04
N MET A 576 23.66 -3.92 -5.88
CA MET A 576 23.88 -3.98 -7.34
C MET A 576 23.96 -2.58 -7.95
N GLU A 577 23.02 -1.68 -7.65
CA GLU A 577 23.02 -0.30 -8.17
C GLU A 577 24.25 0.49 -7.67
N ARG A 578 24.74 0.22 -6.45
CA ARG A 578 26.03 0.74 -5.96
C ARG A 578 27.23 0.24 -6.76
N GLN A 579 27.24 -1.02 -7.17
CA GLN A 579 28.30 -1.63 -7.99
C GLN A 579 28.31 -1.06 -9.41
N GLU A 580 27.14 -0.96 -10.05
CA GLU A 580 26.95 -0.29 -11.35
C GLU A 580 27.34 1.19 -11.27
N GLY A 581 26.96 1.87 -10.20
CA GLY A 581 27.38 3.24 -9.89
C GLY A 581 28.87 3.40 -9.59
N HIS A 582 29.63 2.31 -9.40
CA HIS A 582 31.09 2.32 -9.32
C HIS A 582 31.73 2.11 -10.70
N THR A 583 31.26 1.13 -11.49
CA THR A 583 31.78 0.87 -12.84
C THR A 583 31.55 2.07 -13.77
N ALA A 584 30.37 2.71 -13.70
CA ALA A 584 30.09 3.94 -14.45
C ALA A 584 31.03 5.10 -14.07
N LYS A 585 31.42 5.23 -12.80
CA LYS A 585 32.40 6.25 -12.36
C LYS A 585 33.80 5.95 -12.88
N GLN A 586 34.19 4.68 -12.94
CA GLN A 586 35.47 4.25 -13.50
C GLN A 586 35.54 4.55 -15.01
N GLN A 587 34.50 4.17 -15.77
CA GLN A 587 34.38 4.49 -17.20
C GLN A 587 34.40 6.00 -17.46
N LEU A 588 33.72 6.81 -16.63
CA LEU A 588 33.76 8.28 -16.74
C LEU A 588 35.13 8.88 -16.40
N ALA A 589 35.92 8.26 -15.53
CA ALA A 589 37.29 8.70 -15.24
C ALA A 589 38.25 8.36 -16.40
N GLU A 590 38.11 7.15 -16.97
CA GLU A 590 38.86 6.71 -18.16
C GLU A 590 38.54 7.57 -19.39
N MET A 591 37.25 7.85 -19.65
CA MET A 591 36.83 8.74 -20.75
C MET A 591 37.33 10.18 -20.56
N ARG A 592 37.44 10.68 -19.32
CA ARG A 592 38.07 11.98 -19.04
C ARG A 592 39.56 11.95 -19.34
N HIS A 593 40.28 10.93 -18.87
CA HIS A 593 41.71 10.78 -19.16
C HIS A 593 42.00 10.71 -20.67
N ASN A 594 41.19 9.95 -21.41
CA ASN A 594 41.29 9.84 -22.87
C ASN A 594 40.99 11.18 -23.58
N PHE A 595 40.02 11.96 -23.09
CA PHE A 595 39.73 13.30 -23.60
C PHE A 595 40.86 14.29 -23.29
N ASP A 596 41.34 14.31 -22.04
CA ASP A 596 42.44 15.17 -21.61
C ASP A 596 43.74 14.86 -22.35
N GLN A 597 43.98 13.59 -22.72
CA GLN A 597 45.10 13.21 -23.58
C GLN A 597 44.91 13.66 -25.02
N LEU A 598 43.74 13.40 -25.62
CA LEU A 598 43.41 13.85 -26.97
C LEU A 598 43.53 15.38 -27.13
N CYS A 599 43.20 16.15 -26.08
CA CYS A 599 43.40 17.60 -26.06
C CYS A 599 44.88 18.02 -26.11
N LYS A 600 45.80 17.24 -25.52
CA LYS A 600 47.25 17.47 -25.66
C LYS A 600 47.71 17.11 -27.06
N ASP A 601 47.31 15.93 -27.56
CA ASP A 601 47.69 15.44 -28.89
C ASP A 601 47.29 16.45 -29.99
N TYR A 602 46.11 17.07 -29.86
CA TYR A 602 45.67 18.17 -30.75
C TYR A 602 46.47 19.47 -30.56
N HIS A 603 46.86 19.82 -29.33
CA HIS A 603 47.66 21.02 -29.05
C HIS A 603 49.07 20.89 -29.61
N ASP A 604 49.71 19.74 -29.41
CA ASP A 604 51.04 19.42 -29.92
C ASP A 604 51.03 19.38 -31.46
N LEU A 605 49.98 18.78 -32.07
CA LEU A 605 49.79 18.80 -33.52
C LEU A 605 49.65 20.22 -34.08
N LEU A 606 48.88 21.10 -33.42
CA LEU A 606 48.78 22.52 -33.81
C LEU A 606 50.13 23.23 -33.73
N GLY A 607 50.91 23.00 -32.67
CA GLY A 607 52.28 23.51 -32.55
C GLY A 607 53.18 23.09 -33.72
N THR A 608 53.20 21.79 -34.05
CA THR A 608 54.00 21.29 -35.20
C THR A 608 53.52 21.83 -36.55
N PHE A 609 52.23 22.15 -36.69
CA PHE A 609 51.68 22.76 -37.91
C PHE A 609 52.11 24.23 -38.05
N ASP A 610 52.08 25.01 -36.97
CA ASP A 610 52.56 26.40 -37.00
C ASP A 610 54.09 26.48 -37.21
N ASP A 611 54.87 25.60 -36.60
CA ASP A 611 56.31 25.44 -36.88
C ASP A 611 56.56 25.08 -38.35
N TYR A 612 55.80 24.12 -38.89
CA TYR A 612 55.89 23.72 -40.30
C TYR A 612 55.57 24.90 -41.25
N LYS A 613 54.53 25.67 -40.92
CA LYS A 613 54.10 26.85 -41.67
C LYS A 613 55.15 27.95 -41.63
N ALA A 614 55.71 28.26 -40.45
CA ALA A 614 56.82 29.20 -40.32
C ALA A 614 58.05 28.74 -41.14
N GLY A 615 58.36 27.45 -41.14
CA GLY A 615 59.41 26.86 -41.97
C GLY A 615 59.14 26.96 -43.48
N GLN A 616 57.89 26.86 -43.92
CA GLN A 616 57.46 27.13 -45.30
C GLN A 616 57.62 28.61 -45.67
N GLU A 617 57.13 29.53 -44.84
CA GLU A 617 57.20 30.97 -45.10
C GLU A 617 58.66 31.48 -45.14
N ALA A 618 59.53 30.95 -44.26
CA ALA A 618 60.97 31.20 -44.30
C ALA A 618 61.63 30.68 -45.58
N LYS A 619 61.30 29.45 -46.02
CA LYS A 619 61.83 28.88 -47.28
C LYS A 619 61.37 29.68 -48.50
N ASN A 620 60.09 30.04 -48.58
CA ASN A 620 59.54 30.83 -49.69
C ASN A 620 60.14 32.25 -49.76
N SER A 621 60.49 32.83 -48.62
CA SER A 621 61.20 34.12 -48.52
C SER A 621 62.66 34.05 -48.99
N ALA A 622 63.27 32.85 -49.05
CA ALA A 622 64.64 32.62 -49.50
C ALA A 622 64.75 32.21 -50.99
N LEU A 623 63.63 32.09 -51.71
CA LEU A 623 63.62 31.73 -53.13
C LEU A 623 64.03 32.91 -54.05
N SER A 624 64.61 32.59 -55.21
CA SER A 624 64.89 33.57 -56.26
C SER A 624 63.60 34.24 -56.77
N PRO A 625 63.60 35.55 -57.09
CA PRO A 625 62.42 36.28 -57.57
C PRO A 625 61.75 35.70 -58.83
N GLU A 626 62.43 34.84 -59.59
CA GLU A 626 61.88 34.15 -60.75
C GLU A 626 61.07 32.90 -60.33
N MET A 627 61.61 32.09 -59.42
CA MET A 627 60.84 30.98 -58.80
C MET A 627 59.63 31.49 -58.03
N GLN A 628 59.71 32.67 -57.39
CA GLN A 628 58.56 33.28 -56.72
C GLN A 628 57.42 33.65 -57.69
N LYS A 629 57.74 34.03 -58.94
CA LYS A 629 56.72 34.28 -59.99
C LYS A 629 56.12 32.99 -60.52
N GLU A 630 56.93 31.98 -60.75
CA GLU A 630 56.48 30.64 -61.19
C GLU A 630 55.55 30.00 -60.15
N ASN A 631 55.92 30.07 -58.87
CA ASN A 631 55.11 29.59 -57.75
C ASN A 631 53.80 30.38 -57.59
N MET A 632 53.81 31.70 -57.85
CA MET A 632 52.58 32.50 -57.95
C MET A 632 51.69 32.09 -59.14
N SER A 633 52.27 31.75 -60.31
CA SER A 633 51.51 31.25 -61.46
C SER A 633 50.87 29.90 -61.13
N LEU A 634 51.66 28.95 -60.63
CA LEU A 634 51.19 27.64 -60.20
C LEU A 634 50.09 27.74 -59.12
N LYS A 635 50.19 28.72 -58.22
CA LYS A 635 49.11 28.99 -57.26
C LYS A 635 47.83 29.47 -57.95
N ILE A 636 47.91 30.41 -58.90
CA ILE A 636 46.76 30.87 -59.68
C ILE A 636 46.13 29.72 -60.47
N ASP A 637 46.95 28.83 -61.04
CA ASP A 637 46.48 27.64 -61.75
C ASP A 637 45.82 26.62 -60.81
N VAL A 638 46.33 26.44 -59.59
CA VAL A 638 45.66 25.66 -58.53
C VAL A 638 44.34 26.29 -58.11
N ASP A 639 44.30 27.60 -57.83
CA ASP A 639 43.08 28.32 -57.44
C ASP A 639 42.00 28.22 -58.56
N ASN A 640 42.43 28.30 -59.84
CA ASN A 640 41.56 28.08 -61.01
C ASN A 640 41.03 26.63 -61.11
N LEU A 641 41.86 25.62 -60.83
CA LEU A 641 41.46 24.21 -60.82
C LEU A 641 40.54 23.89 -59.65
N THR A 642 40.76 24.49 -58.47
CA THR A 642 39.86 24.40 -57.33
C THR A 642 38.49 25.02 -57.63
N ALA A 643 38.44 26.19 -58.29
CA ALA A 643 37.18 26.78 -58.74
C ALA A 643 36.43 25.89 -59.76
N GLN A 644 37.15 25.22 -60.66
CA GLN A 644 36.55 24.25 -61.60
C GLN A 644 36.03 22.99 -60.89
N LEU A 645 36.73 22.49 -59.86
CA LEU A 645 36.27 21.37 -59.04
C LEU A 645 34.97 21.73 -58.29
N ILE A 646 34.92 22.88 -57.61
CA ILE A 646 33.72 23.32 -56.89
C ILE A 646 32.53 23.46 -57.86
N ALA A 647 32.72 24.06 -59.03
CA ALA A 647 31.66 24.18 -60.04
C ALA A 647 31.19 22.82 -60.59
N ALA A 648 32.08 21.82 -60.66
CA ALA A 648 31.74 20.45 -61.04
C ALA A 648 31.00 19.72 -59.91
N GLU A 649 31.38 19.92 -58.65
CA GLU A 649 30.71 19.38 -57.46
C GLU A 649 29.29 19.96 -57.31
N GLU A 650 29.11 21.27 -57.43
CA GLU A 650 27.79 21.92 -57.47
C GLU A 650 26.93 21.37 -58.62
N SER A 651 27.51 21.14 -59.80
CA SER A 651 26.79 20.53 -60.94
C SER A 651 26.37 19.08 -60.65
N LEU A 652 27.20 18.31 -59.95
CA LEU A 652 26.87 16.95 -59.51
C LEU A 652 25.79 16.94 -58.42
N ASP A 653 25.81 17.89 -57.47
CA ASP A 653 24.76 18.01 -56.43
C ASP A 653 23.41 18.44 -57.02
N ASN A 654 23.41 19.37 -57.98
CA ASN A 654 22.21 19.69 -58.75
C ASN A 654 21.66 18.44 -59.48
N LYS A 655 22.52 17.58 -60.02
CA LYS A 655 22.11 16.31 -60.64
C LYS A 655 21.67 15.24 -59.63
N ARG A 656 22.24 15.20 -58.42
CA ARG A 656 21.76 14.33 -57.32
C ARG A 656 20.35 14.75 -56.89
N ASN A 657 20.12 16.05 -56.69
CA ASN A 657 18.80 16.61 -56.35
C ASN A 657 17.75 16.31 -57.44
N GLU A 658 18.11 16.39 -58.72
CA GLU A 658 17.24 15.99 -59.84
C GLU A 658 16.92 14.48 -59.82
N ILE A 659 17.92 13.63 -59.56
CA ILE A 659 17.75 12.17 -59.41
C ILE A 659 16.82 11.84 -58.23
N ASP A 660 16.96 12.51 -57.09
CA ASP A 660 16.13 12.25 -55.90
C ASP A 660 14.70 12.79 -56.07
N GLY A 661 14.52 13.91 -56.78
CA GLY A 661 13.20 14.36 -57.24
C GLY A 661 12.51 13.35 -58.18
N LEU A 662 13.26 12.78 -59.13
CA LEU A 662 12.75 11.71 -60.00
C LEU A 662 12.45 10.42 -59.23
N ARG A 663 13.25 10.05 -58.22
CA ARG A 663 12.97 8.92 -57.32
C ARG A 663 11.69 9.14 -56.51
N GLN A 664 11.44 10.36 -56.02
CA GLN A 664 10.19 10.69 -55.33
C GLN A 664 8.97 10.55 -56.26
N GLN A 665 9.08 11.01 -57.50
CA GLN A 665 8.02 10.83 -58.52
C GLN A 665 7.79 9.35 -58.85
N ILE A 666 8.86 8.53 -58.95
CA ILE A 666 8.74 7.08 -59.13
C ILE A 666 8.00 6.45 -57.95
N GLY A 667 8.30 6.84 -56.70
CA GLY A 667 7.57 6.36 -55.52
C GLY A 667 6.08 6.74 -55.52
N GLN A 668 5.74 7.96 -55.95
CA GLN A 668 4.34 8.41 -56.11
C GLN A 668 3.60 7.64 -57.22
N LEU A 669 4.31 7.30 -58.31
CA LEU A 669 3.75 6.46 -59.38
C LEU A 669 3.61 4.99 -58.95
N GLN A 670 4.50 4.49 -58.09
CA GLN A 670 4.41 3.13 -57.54
C GLN A 670 3.16 2.96 -56.66
N THR A 671 2.89 3.88 -55.72
CA THR A 671 1.67 3.80 -54.89
C THR A 671 0.39 3.99 -55.72
N ALA A 672 0.42 4.82 -56.77
CA ALA A 672 -0.67 4.92 -57.74
C ALA A 672 -0.89 3.61 -58.53
N VAL A 673 0.17 2.86 -58.85
CA VAL A 673 0.09 1.54 -59.50
C VAL A 673 -0.41 0.46 -58.53
N GLU A 674 -0.02 0.49 -57.26
CA GLU A 674 -0.50 -0.42 -56.21
C GLU A 674 -2.01 -0.30 -55.97
N ALA A 675 -2.61 0.88 -56.21
CA ALA A 675 -4.06 1.06 -56.18
C ALA A 675 -4.78 0.37 -57.36
N ILE A 676 -4.13 0.16 -58.52
CA ILE A 676 -4.80 -0.40 -59.71
C ILE A 676 -5.34 -1.82 -59.48
N PRO A 677 -4.61 -2.77 -58.85
CA PRO A 677 -5.17 -4.05 -58.41
C PRO A 677 -6.43 -3.91 -57.54
N VAL A 678 -6.48 -2.95 -56.62
CA VAL A 678 -7.63 -2.73 -55.72
C VAL A 678 -8.85 -2.25 -56.52
N TRP A 679 -8.69 -1.25 -57.39
CA TRP A 679 -9.77 -0.77 -58.26
C TRP A 679 -10.27 -1.86 -59.23
N LYS A 680 -9.37 -2.72 -59.74
CA LYS A 680 -9.75 -3.89 -60.55
C LYS A 680 -10.53 -4.93 -59.75
N ALA A 681 -10.12 -5.23 -58.52
CA ALA A 681 -10.84 -6.15 -57.63
C ALA A 681 -12.25 -5.61 -57.31
N GLN A 682 -12.37 -4.32 -57.01
CA GLN A 682 -13.67 -3.67 -56.78
C GLN A 682 -14.58 -3.72 -58.02
N ALA A 683 -14.03 -3.50 -59.22
CA ALA A 683 -14.78 -3.59 -60.46
C ALA A 683 -15.28 -5.03 -60.76
N GLU A 684 -14.46 -6.05 -60.51
CA GLU A 684 -14.88 -7.46 -60.66
C GLU A 684 -15.85 -7.91 -59.56
N VAL A 685 -15.80 -7.33 -58.35
CA VAL A 685 -16.82 -7.54 -57.31
C VAL A 685 -18.15 -6.95 -57.76
N TYR A 686 -18.22 -5.64 -58.09
CA TYR A 686 -19.47 -5.02 -58.54
C TYR A 686 -20.05 -5.66 -59.81
N LYS A 687 -19.21 -6.19 -60.69
CA LYS A 687 -19.65 -6.98 -61.84
C LYS A 687 -20.31 -8.30 -61.41
N LYS A 688 -19.72 -9.05 -60.47
CA LYS A 688 -20.33 -10.26 -59.90
C LYS A 688 -21.62 -9.97 -59.15
N ASP A 689 -21.66 -8.89 -58.37
CA ASP A 689 -22.86 -8.46 -57.65
C ASP A 689 -24.00 -8.14 -58.63
N PHE A 690 -23.68 -7.46 -59.74
CA PHE A 690 -24.64 -7.15 -60.81
C PHE A 690 -25.07 -8.38 -61.64
N GLU A 691 -24.16 -9.34 -61.85
CA GLU A 691 -24.47 -10.65 -62.46
C GLU A 691 -25.38 -11.49 -61.55
N ALA A 692 -25.17 -11.44 -60.23
CA ALA A 692 -26.00 -12.11 -59.23
C ALA A 692 -27.39 -11.46 -59.08
N GLU A 693 -27.47 -10.13 -59.00
CA GLU A 693 -28.74 -9.37 -59.02
C GLU A 693 -29.52 -9.64 -60.31
N ARG A 694 -28.84 -9.77 -61.46
CA ARG A 694 -29.48 -10.18 -62.71
C ARG A 694 -30.03 -11.60 -62.63
N ALA A 695 -29.23 -12.58 -62.21
CA ALA A 695 -29.66 -13.98 -62.11
C ALA A 695 -30.86 -14.13 -61.16
N SER A 696 -30.84 -13.43 -60.02
CA SER A 696 -31.96 -13.32 -59.08
C SER A 696 -33.22 -12.78 -59.75
N ARG A 697 -33.13 -11.67 -60.52
CA ARG A 697 -34.26 -11.12 -61.27
C ARG A 697 -34.76 -12.01 -62.40
N GLU A 698 -33.86 -12.71 -63.09
CA GLU A 698 -34.22 -13.66 -64.15
C GLU A 698 -34.99 -14.84 -63.57
N GLN A 699 -34.52 -15.43 -62.45
CA GLN A 699 -35.26 -16.45 -61.69
C GLN A 699 -36.62 -15.94 -61.20
N GLN A 700 -36.67 -14.77 -60.55
CA GLN A 700 -37.94 -14.17 -60.09
C GLN A 700 -38.91 -13.92 -61.25
N ASN A 701 -38.42 -13.55 -62.43
CA ASN A 701 -39.27 -13.36 -63.60
C ASN A 701 -39.73 -14.69 -64.20
N GLU A 702 -38.91 -15.74 -64.21
CA GLU A 702 -39.35 -17.08 -64.56
C GLU A 702 -40.44 -17.61 -63.61
N GLU A 703 -40.26 -17.48 -62.29
CA GLU A 703 -41.25 -17.87 -61.28
C GLU A 703 -42.57 -17.10 -61.47
N LYS A 704 -42.47 -15.80 -61.74
CA LYS A 704 -43.61 -14.93 -62.05
C LYS A 704 -44.33 -15.32 -63.35
N GLU A 705 -43.62 -15.71 -64.42
CA GLU A 705 -44.29 -16.19 -65.63
C GLU A 705 -44.87 -17.61 -65.44
N LYS A 706 -44.23 -18.51 -64.68
CA LYS A 706 -44.82 -19.81 -64.27
C LYS A 706 -46.14 -19.60 -63.51
N LEU A 707 -46.15 -18.72 -62.51
CA LEU A 707 -47.37 -18.36 -61.76
C LEU A 707 -48.44 -17.67 -62.64
N ARG A 708 -48.06 -16.97 -63.71
CA ARG A 708 -48.99 -16.43 -64.71
C ARG A 708 -49.55 -17.50 -65.63
N GLU A 709 -48.76 -18.48 -66.04
CA GLU A 709 -49.23 -19.62 -66.82
C GLU A 709 -50.19 -20.49 -65.98
N GLU A 710 -49.88 -20.74 -64.71
CA GLU A 710 -50.79 -21.40 -63.78
C GLU A 710 -52.09 -20.61 -63.58
N LEU A 711 -52.00 -19.29 -63.36
CA LEU A 711 -53.18 -18.42 -63.25
C LEU A 711 -54.02 -18.40 -64.55
N ASN A 712 -53.37 -18.40 -65.72
CA ASN A 712 -54.04 -18.47 -67.01
C ASN A 712 -54.70 -19.84 -67.23
N GLN A 713 -54.05 -20.94 -66.86
CA GLN A 713 -54.65 -22.28 -66.89
C GLN A 713 -55.87 -22.35 -65.96
N GLN A 714 -55.80 -21.77 -64.76
CA GLN A 714 -56.93 -21.64 -63.85
C GLN A 714 -58.05 -20.74 -64.42
N GLN A 715 -57.72 -19.64 -65.09
CA GLN A 715 -58.69 -18.79 -65.79
C GLN A 715 -59.36 -19.51 -66.96
N ILE A 716 -58.61 -20.28 -67.75
CA ILE A 716 -59.14 -21.11 -68.84
C ILE A 716 -60.04 -22.23 -68.28
N GLN A 717 -59.67 -22.89 -67.18
CA GLN A 717 -60.54 -23.88 -66.52
C GLN A 717 -61.83 -23.25 -65.99
N ASN A 718 -61.75 -22.08 -65.35
CA ASN A 718 -62.94 -21.34 -64.92
C ASN A 718 -63.80 -20.88 -66.12
N GLN A 719 -63.19 -20.42 -67.21
CA GLN A 719 -63.91 -20.04 -68.43
C GLN A 719 -64.56 -21.26 -69.10
N GLN A 720 -63.90 -22.42 -69.13
CA GLN A 720 -64.49 -23.67 -69.63
C GLN A 720 -65.69 -24.10 -68.79
N LEU A 721 -65.62 -24.01 -67.45
CA LEU A 721 -66.76 -24.27 -66.58
C LEU A 721 -67.90 -23.25 -66.78
N LEU A 722 -67.58 -21.97 -67.03
CA LEU A 722 -68.56 -20.93 -67.39
C LEU A 722 -69.17 -21.17 -68.77
N ASP A 723 -68.40 -21.62 -69.76
CA ASP A 723 -68.85 -21.96 -71.12
C ASP A 723 -69.67 -23.25 -71.13
N GLU A 724 -69.40 -24.22 -70.24
CA GLU A 724 -70.24 -25.38 -70.02
C GLU A 724 -71.59 -24.99 -69.40
N LEU A 725 -71.58 -24.08 -68.41
CA LEU A 725 -72.81 -23.49 -67.85
C LEU A 725 -73.56 -22.62 -68.87
N GLU A 726 -72.87 -21.83 -69.68
CA GLU A 726 -73.50 -21.00 -70.71
C GLU A 726 -73.99 -21.83 -71.89
N THR A 727 -73.28 -22.87 -72.34
CA THR A 727 -73.79 -23.76 -73.40
C THR A 727 -74.91 -24.67 -72.89
N PHE A 728 -74.95 -25.00 -71.60
CA PHE A 728 -76.13 -25.61 -70.96
C PHE A 728 -77.33 -24.66 -71.03
N ASN A 729 -77.16 -23.38 -70.67
CA ASN A 729 -78.21 -22.35 -70.80
C ASN A 729 -78.57 -22.03 -72.28
N ARG A 730 -77.59 -22.01 -73.19
CA ARG A 730 -77.79 -21.67 -74.59
C ARG A 730 -78.41 -22.81 -75.40
N ARG A 731 -78.18 -24.07 -75.03
CA ARG A 731 -78.99 -25.19 -75.54
C ARG A 731 -80.46 -25.08 -75.12
N GLN A 732 -80.77 -24.46 -73.97
CA GLN A 732 -82.17 -24.08 -73.70
C GLN A 732 -82.63 -22.95 -74.64
N LEU A 733 -81.83 -21.90 -74.86
CA LEU A 733 -82.23 -20.71 -75.64
C LEU A 733 -82.24 -20.87 -77.17
N GLU A 734 -81.27 -21.54 -77.79
CA GLU A 734 -81.19 -21.70 -79.26
C GLU A 734 -82.37 -22.52 -79.81
N SER A 735 -82.94 -23.40 -78.98
CA SER A 735 -84.22 -24.11 -79.26
C SER A 735 -85.40 -23.17 -79.57
N PHE A 736 -85.32 -21.88 -79.19
CA PHE A 736 -86.33 -20.88 -79.50
C PHE A 736 -86.13 -20.20 -80.87
N SER A 737 -84.90 -20.07 -81.40
CA SER A 737 -84.54 -18.91 -82.25
C SER A 737 -84.37 -19.18 -83.76
N GLU A 738 -84.32 -20.44 -84.19
CA GLU A 738 -83.84 -20.90 -85.52
C GLU A 738 -84.81 -20.63 -86.71
N ARG A 739 -85.23 -19.35 -86.95
CA ARG A 739 -86.42 -19.03 -87.78
C ARG A 739 -86.28 -17.93 -88.88
N TYR A 740 -85.08 -17.38 -89.16
CA TYR A 740 -84.86 -16.21 -90.07
C TYR A 740 -83.45 -16.18 -90.74
N ARG A 741 -83.13 -15.49 -91.86
CA ARG A 741 -83.78 -15.22 -93.19
C ARG A 741 -82.77 -14.61 -94.22
N HIS A 742 -83.21 -14.01 -95.34
CA HIS A 742 -82.42 -13.66 -96.57
C HIS A 742 -83.01 -12.38 -97.25
N GLN A 743 -82.48 -11.68 -98.28
CA GLN A 743 -81.28 -11.72 -99.20
C GLN A 743 -81.01 -10.23 -99.70
N PRO A 744 -80.51 -9.78 -100.91
CA PRO A 744 -80.09 -10.40 -102.19
C PRO A 744 -78.61 -10.08 -102.63
N TYR A 745 -78.33 -9.49 -103.81
CA TYR A 745 -76.99 -9.59 -104.48
C TYR A 745 -76.56 -8.48 -105.52
N ILE A 746 -75.31 -8.55 -106.04
CA ILE A 746 -74.44 -7.47 -106.61
C ILE A 746 -73.58 -7.88 -107.85
N PRO A 747 -73.42 -7.01 -108.88
CA PRO A 747 -72.31 -7.01 -109.89
C PRO A 747 -71.52 -5.65 -109.95
N GLY A 748 -70.38 -5.46 -110.64
CA GLY A 748 -69.46 -6.38 -111.36
C GLY A 748 -68.35 -5.67 -112.21
N VAL A 749 -67.28 -6.40 -112.57
CA VAL A 749 -66.23 -6.18 -113.62
C VAL A 749 -65.20 -5.01 -113.53
N ASN A 750 -64.29 -5.12 -112.55
CA ASN A 750 -62.83 -5.34 -112.69
C ASN A 750 -61.89 -4.45 -113.55
N ARG A 751 -60.96 -3.76 -112.85
CA ARG A 751 -59.50 -3.79 -113.10
C ARG A 751 -58.77 -3.86 -111.73
N PRO A 752 -57.88 -4.84 -111.45
CA PRO A 752 -57.38 -5.12 -110.09
C PRO A 752 -55.98 -4.48 -109.83
N PRO A 753 -55.31 -4.63 -108.66
CA PRO A 753 -55.31 -3.62 -107.58
C PRO A 753 -53.87 -3.27 -107.11
N SER A 754 -53.55 -2.52 -106.04
CA SER A 754 -54.28 -1.84 -104.95
C SER A 754 -53.44 -0.61 -104.53
N ASN A 755 -53.96 0.62 -104.39
CA ASN A 755 -54.67 1.18 -103.21
C ASN A 755 -54.12 0.64 -101.86
N TYR A 756 -53.51 1.42 -100.95
CA TYR A 756 -53.67 2.84 -100.58
C TYR A 756 -55.10 3.21 -100.15
N THR A 757 -55.38 3.18 -98.84
CA THR A 757 -56.18 4.21 -98.11
C THR A 757 -55.99 4.10 -96.57
N PRO A 758 -56.17 5.20 -95.79
CA PRO A 758 -56.09 5.25 -94.31
C PRO A 758 -57.54 5.37 -93.72
N PRO A 759 -57.94 6.08 -92.62
CA PRO A 759 -57.20 6.90 -91.61
C PRO A 759 -57.76 6.98 -90.14
N GLN A 760 -57.12 7.84 -89.32
CA GLN A 760 -57.63 8.63 -88.15
C GLN A 760 -57.91 8.03 -86.74
N LEU A 761 -57.23 8.66 -85.73
CA LEU A 761 -57.74 9.24 -84.45
C LEU A 761 -57.90 8.37 -83.14
N PRO A 762 -57.96 8.99 -81.92
CA PRO A 762 -57.46 8.44 -80.60
C PRO A 762 -58.50 7.66 -79.74
N PRO A 763 -58.22 7.15 -78.49
CA PRO A 763 -57.56 7.85 -77.34
C PRO A 763 -56.68 7.00 -76.35
N ASN A 764 -56.28 7.66 -75.23
CA ASN A 764 -55.85 7.21 -73.88
C ASN A 764 -55.72 5.69 -73.54
N GLN A 765 -54.84 5.22 -72.63
CA GLN A 765 -54.21 5.88 -71.46
C GLN A 765 -52.86 5.23 -70.99
N TYR A 766 -52.24 5.83 -69.95
CA TYR A 766 -50.94 5.53 -69.27
C TYR A 766 -50.81 4.14 -68.56
N PRO A 767 -49.66 3.73 -67.97
CA PRO A 767 -48.31 4.37 -67.86
C PRO A 767 -47.07 3.50 -68.24
N GLY A 768 -45.87 4.09 -68.37
CA GLY A 768 -44.59 3.34 -68.50
C GLY A 768 -43.29 4.16 -68.45
N GLN A 769 -42.45 3.90 -67.44
CA GLN A 769 -41.18 4.59 -67.10
C GLN A 769 -40.09 4.60 -68.19
N GLN A 770 -39.28 5.68 -68.28
CA GLN A 770 -37.93 5.68 -68.88
C GLN A 770 -36.95 6.64 -68.15
N TYR A 771 -35.68 6.24 -68.03
CA TYR A 771 -34.56 6.98 -67.41
C TYR A 771 -33.49 7.34 -68.49
N PRO A 772 -32.32 7.97 -68.18
CA PRO A 772 -32.16 9.41 -68.35
C PRO A 772 -31.14 9.82 -69.44
N ARG A 773 -31.15 11.09 -69.82
CA ARG A 773 -30.44 11.62 -71.01
C ARG A 773 -29.08 12.26 -70.67
N GLN A 774 -27.98 11.69 -71.18
CA GLN A 774 -26.65 12.34 -71.18
C GLN A 774 -26.63 13.57 -72.09
N GLN A 775 -25.78 14.56 -71.77
CA GLN A 775 -25.39 15.66 -72.67
C GLN A 775 -23.90 16.01 -72.49
N TYR A 776 -23.13 15.85 -73.57
CA TYR A 776 -21.82 16.47 -73.83
C TYR A 776 -22.04 17.89 -74.43
N PRO A 777 -21.04 18.80 -74.64
CA PRO A 777 -19.59 18.55 -74.76
C PRO A 777 -18.65 19.62 -74.14
N GLY A 778 -17.33 19.49 -74.38
CA GLY A 778 -16.38 20.61 -74.26
C GLY A 778 -14.91 20.21 -74.06
N GLN A 779 -14.07 20.34 -75.11
CA GLN A 779 -12.60 20.28 -74.98
C GLN A 779 -11.94 21.47 -75.70
N GLN A 780 -10.91 22.04 -75.08
CA GLN A 780 -9.71 22.55 -75.77
C GLN A 780 -8.55 22.79 -74.78
N TYR A 781 -7.33 22.52 -75.26
CA TYR A 781 -6.01 22.67 -74.62
C TYR A 781 -5.29 23.93 -75.19
N PRO A 782 -4.03 24.26 -74.80
CA PRO A 782 -3.31 24.11 -73.53
C PRO A 782 -2.65 25.43 -73.05
N GLY A 783 -1.96 25.43 -71.90
CA GLY A 783 -0.98 26.47 -71.54
C GLY A 783 -0.23 26.16 -70.23
N GLN A 784 1.07 25.94 -70.29
CA GLN A 784 1.94 25.73 -69.12
C GLN A 784 2.67 27.02 -68.73
N HIS A 785 2.81 27.29 -67.43
CA HIS A 785 4.12 27.58 -66.78
C HIS A 785 3.96 27.55 -65.25
N VAL A 786 5.07 27.35 -64.52
CA VAL A 786 5.07 27.03 -63.07
C VAL A 786 5.99 27.96 -62.26
N GLN A 787 5.47 28.44 -61.13
CA GLN A 787 6.14 28.99 -59.93
C GLN A 787 5.01 29.32 -58.92
N ALA A 788 5.11 29.24 -57.59
CA ALA A 788 5.90 28.45 -56.62
C ALA A 788 5.19 28.61 -55.23
N PRO A 789 5.36 27.73 -54.23
CA PRO A 789 4.54 27.71 -53.00
C PRO A 789 5.14 28.56 -51.84
N PRO A 790 4.48 28.65 -50.66
CA PRO A 790 4.79 27.68 -49.58
C PRO A 790 3.65 27.32 -48.59
N HIS A 791 3.91 26.34 -47.69
CA HIS A 791 3.21 25.99 -46.42
C HIS A 791 1.71 25.59 -46.49
N MET A 792 1.27 24.39 -46.05
CA MET A 792 1.42 23.77 -44.71
C MET A 792 1.34 22.20 -44.73
N PRO A 793 1.62 21.50 -43.61
CA PRO A 793 1.81 20.03 -43.58
C PRO A 793 0.56 19.17 -43.25
N TYR A 794 0.78 17.84 -43.19
CA TYR A 794 -0.20 16.75 -43.07
C TYR A 794 -0.77 16.52 -41.65
N GLY A 795 -1.97 15.93 -41.61
CA GLY A 795 -2.50 15.15 -40.48
C GLY A 795 -3.27 13.92 -40.96
N SER A 796 -2.94 12.74 -40.42
CA SER A 796 -3.69 11.46 -40.54
C SER A 796 -4.41 11.22 -39.20
N PRO A 797 -5.55 10.49 -39.09
CA PRO A 797 -5.46 9.04 -38.94
C PRO A 797 -6.69 8.19 -39.39
N TYR A 798 -6.66 6.92 -38.96
CA TYR A 798 -7.52 5.76 -39.20
C TYR A 798 -9.01 5.82 -38.79
N PHE A 799 -9.73 4.75 -39.21
CA PHE A 799 -10.68 3.89 -38.45
C PHE A 799 -12.16 3.76 -38.93
N ARG A 800 -12.37 2.71 -39.74
CA ARG A 800 -13.44 1.67 -39.68
C ARG A 800 -14.87 2.07 -39.24
N GLN A 801 -15.83 1.94 -40.17
CA GLN A 801 -17.27 1.85 -39.87
C GLN A 801 -17.67 0.52 -39.21
N ASN A 802 -18.90 0.47 -38.70
CA ASN A 802 -19.56 -0.71 -38.13
C ASN A 802 -21.02 -0.82 -38.63
N TYR A 803 -21.65 -1.99 -38.44
CA TYR A 803 -23.07 -2.31 -38.68
C TYR A 803 -23.62 -2.30 -40.13
N LEU A 804 -23.93 -3.51 -40.66
CA LEU A 804 -25.32 -4.03 -40.83
C LEU A 804 -25.34 -5.24 -41.79
N ASN A 805 -26.00 -6.34 -41.40
CA ASN A 805 -26.68 -7.24 -42.34
C ASN A 805 -27.69 -8.16 -41.62
N PRO A 806 -28.93 -8.36 -42.13
CA PRO A 806 -29.93 -9.24 -41.51
C PRO A 806 -30.17 -10.59 -42.24
N ASP A 807 -30.61 -11.56 -41.43
CA ASP A 807 -31.58 -12.64 -41.69
C ASP A 807 -31.50 -13.67 -42.86
N VAL A 808 -31.30 -14.93 -42.43
CA VAL A 808 -32.17 -16.13 -42.64
C VAL A 808 -32.30 -16.76 -44.06
N GLN A 809 -31.90 -18.03 -44.19
CA GLN A 809 -32.78 -19.19 -44.49
C GLN A 809 -32.04 -20.56 -44.49
N GLY A 810 -32.68 -21.60 -43.90
CA GLY A 810 -32.44 -23.05 -44.16
C GLY A 810 -31.19 -23.73 -43.54
N GLU A 811 -31.22 -25.00 -43.11
CA GLU A 811 -32.35 -25.95 -42.98
C GLU A 811 -32.03 -27.16 -42.05
N GLN A 812 -33.08 -27.82 -41.54
CA GLN A 812 -33.20 -29.23 -41.10
C GLN A 812 -32.59 -29.81 -39.78
N SER A 813 -33.46 -30.56 -39.09
CA SER A 813 -33.23 -31.82 -38.32
C SER A 813 -32.89 -31.83 -36.81
N ALA A 814 -33.98 -31.78 -36.01
CA ALA A 814 -34.47 -32.88 -35.15
C ALA A 814 -33.93 -33.14 -33.71
N ASN A 815 -34.90 -33.19 -32.77
CA ASN A 815 -34.93 -33.87 -31.45
C ASN A 815 -33.87 -33.43 -30.38
N GLU A 816 -34.11 -33.55 -29.06
CA GLU A 816 -35.22 -34.15 -28.30
C GLU A 816 -35.35 -33.51 -26.89
N GLY A 817 -36.47 -33.73 -26.19
CA GLY A 817 -36.52 -33.71 -24.72
C GLY A 817 -36.63 -32.36 -23.98
N GLY A 818 -37.78 -32.13 -23.34
CA GLY A 818 -37.92 -31.20 -22.20
C GLY A 818 -37.63 -31.90 -20.85
N PRO A 819 -38.11 -31.40 -19.68
CA PRO A 819 -39.24 -30.47 -19.51
C PRO A 819 -38.97 -29.21 -18.65
N ARG A 820 -39.94 -28.28 -18.71
CA ARG A 820 -40.15 -27.20 -17.74
C ARG A 820 -40.92 -27.70 -16.51
N SER A 821 -40.71 -27.02 -15.38
CA SER A 821 -41.69 -26.52 -14.39
C SER A 821 -40.92 -25.51 -13.53
N GLY A 822 -41.40 -24.31 -13.19
CA GLY A 822 -42.75 -23.90 -12.77
C GLY A 822 -42.66 -23.57 -11.26
N ASP A 823 -43.16 -22.46 -10.73
CA ASP A 823 -43.91 -21.32 -11.28
C ASP A 823 -43.44 -20.04 -10.54
N SER A 824 -43.38 -18.86 -11.16
CA SER A 824 -44.48 -17.90 -11.39
C SER A 824 -45.08 -17.31 -10.11
N ASP A 825 -45.28 -15.99 -10.14
CA ASP A 825 -46.15 -15.17 -9.29
C ASP A 825 -45.70 -14.69 -7.89
N GLN A 826 -46.04 -13.47 -7.45
CA GLN A 826 -46.20 -12.18 -8.15
C GLN A 826 -46.33 -11.03 -7.10
N TRP A 827 -45.72 -9.86 -7.39
CA TRP A 827 -46.05 -8.48 -6.94
C TRP A 827 -45.20 -7.72 -5.90
N ALA A 828 -45.04 -6.43 -6.26
CA ALA A 828 -44.94 -5.22 -5.44
C ALA A 828 -43.78 -5.05 -4.43
N GLY A 829 -42.85 -4.16 -4.81
CA GLY A 829 -42.41 -3.10 -3.88
C GLY A 829 -40.93 -3.11 -3.49
N SER A 830 -40.23 -2.03 -3.88
CA SER A 830 -38.95 -1.57 -3.30
C SER A 830 -37.69 -2.43 -3.55
N GLY A 831 -36.88 -1.98 -4.51
CA GLY A 831 -35.42 -1.95 -4.33
C GLY A 831 -34.57 -2.86 -5.22
N ARG A 832 -33.93 -2.24 -6.22
CA ARG A 832 -32.46 -2.22 -6.25
C ARG A 832 -31.94 -0.90 -6.81
N ARG A 833 -31.09 -0.25 -6.03
CA ARG A 833 -30.39 0.99 -6.35
C ARG A 833 -29.38 0.72 -7.46
N SER A 834 -29.57 1.31 -8.64
CA SER A 834 -28.45 1.53 -9.57
C SER A 834 -27.46 2.47 -8.88
N THR A 835 -26.19 2.08 -8.83
CA THR A 835 -25.12 2.93 -8.32
C THR A 835 -24.88 4.08 -9.29
N SER A 836 -24.94 5.32 -8.80
CA SER A 836 -24.43 6.48 -9.51
C SER A 836 -22.94 6.28 -9.76
N THR A 837 -22.55 6.24 -11.04
CA THR A 837 -21.15 6.41 -11.44
C THR A 837 -20.66 7.76 -10.93
N GLU A 838 -19.42 7.82 -10.44
CA GLU A 838 -18.80 9.10 -10.10
C GLU A 838 -18.49 9.85 -11.40
N GLU A 839 -19.07 11.05 -11.55
CA GLU A 839 -18.77 11.94 -12.67
C GLU A 839 -17.34 12.47 -12.49
N GLN A 840 -16.41 11.96 -13.30
CA GLN A 840 -15.03 12.44 -13.30
C GLN A 840 -14.97 13.78 -14.05
N GLU A 841 -14.68 14.86 -13.34
CA GLU A 841 -14.53 16.19 -13.91
C GLU A 841 -13.24 16.26 -14.75
N PHE A 842 -13.37 16.37 -16.08
CA PHE A 842 -12.24 16.43 -17.01
C PHE A 842 -11.76 17.88 -17.17
N VAL A 843 -10.94 18.33 -16.21
CA VAL A 843 -10.46 19.72 -16.13
C VAL A 843 -9.15 19.95 -16.90
N CYS A 844 -9.08 21.04 -17.68
CA CYS A 844 -7.86 21.46 -18.37
C CYS A 844 -6.81 22.04 -17.39
N PRO A 845 -5.57 21.51 -17.33
CA PRO A 845 -4.57 21.96 -16.37
C PRO A 845 -3.99 23.36 -16.65
N LYS A 846 -4.26 23.97 -17.81
CA LYS A 846 -3.76 25.33 -18.17
C LYS A 846 -4.80 26.43 -17.88
N CYS A 847 -6.06 26.27 -18.27
CA CYS A 847 -7.12 27.27 -18.04
C CYS A 847 -8.10 26.93 -16.89
N GLN A 848 -8.15 25.67 -16.44
CA GLN A 848 -9.11 25.14 -15.45
C GLN A 848 -10.59 25.09 -15.91
N ASP A 849 -10.86 25.19 -17.23
CA ASP A 849 -12.16 24.85 -17.79
C ASP A 849 -12.46 23.34 -17.66
N ASN A 850 -13.73 23.00 -17.47
CA ASN A 850 -14.20 21.64 -17.16
C ASN A 850 -15.01 21.07 -18.34
N PHE A 851 -14.66 19.86 -18.79
CA PHE A 851 -15.18 19.25 -20.01
C PHE A 851 -16.02 18.00 -19.70
N PRO A 852 -17.05 17.68 -20.52
CA PRO A 852 -17.97 16.58 -20.25
C PRO A 852 -17.37 15.19 -20.53
N ASP A 853 -16.26 15.12 -21.26
CA ASP A 853 -15.60 13.88 -21.66
C ASP A 853 -14.10 14.11 -21.97
N LEU A 854 -13.35 13.01 -22.07
CA LEU A 854 -11.90 13.02 -22.23
C LEU A 854 -11.46 13.46 -23.64
N ASP A 855 -12.23 13.18 -24.70
CA ASP A 855 -11.87 13.59 -26.06
C ASP A 855 -12.03 15.10 -26.23
N SER A 856 -13.12 15.68 -25.71
CA SER A 856 -13.32 17.13 -25.62
C SER A 856 -12.18 17.81 -24.84
N LEU A 857 -11.78 17.25 -23.69
CA LEU A 857 -10.62 17.75 -22.94
C LEU A 857 -9.33 17.64 -23.76
N GLN A 858 -9.10 16.52 -24.44
CA GLN A 858 -7.84 16.26 -25.14
C GLN A 858 -7.65 17.19 -26.35
N ILE A 859 -8.71 17.45 -27.12
CA ILE A 859 -8.72 18.44 -28.21
C ILE A 859 -8.42 19.84 -27.65
N HIS A 860 -9.14 20.25 -26.60
CA HIS A 860 -8.94 21.56 -25.98
C HIS A 860 -7.52 21.70 -25.40
N VAL A 861 -6.95 20.68 -24.75
CA VAL A 861 -5.59 20.73 -24.21
C VAL A 861 -4.56 20.93 -25.32
N THR A 862 -4.72 20.30 -26.49
CA THR A 862 -3.82 20.60 -27.63
C THR A 862 -3.93 22.05 -28.12
N GLU A 863 -5.14 22.61 -28.27
CA GLU A 863 -5.31 24.00 -28.71
C GLU A 863 -4.91 25.04 -27.65
N CYS A 864 -5.11 24.71 -26.36
CA CYS A 864 -4.80 25.58 -25.23
C CYS A 864 -3.30 25.64 -24.94
N LEU A 865 -2.57 24.53 -25.12
CA LEU A 865 -1.11 24.51 -24.95
C LEU A 865 -0.41 25.42 -25.98
N ASP A 866 -0.88 25.44 -27.23
CA ASP A 866 -0.28 26.18 -28.36
C ASP A 866 -0.59 27.71 -28.38
N GLN A 867 -1.37 28.22 -27.42
CA GLN A 867 -1.66 29.67 -27.26
C GLN A 867 -1.03 30.23 -25.98
N ASP A 868 -0.05 31.13 -26.10
CA ASP A 868 0.56 31.88 -24.98
C ASP A 868 -0.30 33.08 -24.52
#